data_AF-A0A7V8ADU8-F1
#
_entry.id   AF-A0A7V8ADU8-F1
#
_cell.length_a   1.000
_cell.length_b   1.000
_cell.length_c   1.000
_cell.angle_alpha   90.00
_cell.angle_beta   90.00
_cell.angle_gamma   90.00
#
_symmetry.space_group_name_H-M   'P 1'
#
loop_
_entity.id
_entity.type
_entity.pdbx_description
1 polymer ?
#
loop_
_entity_poly.entity_id
_entity_poly.type
_entity_poly.pdbx_seq_one_letter_code
_entity_poly.pdbx_strand_id
1 'polypeptide(L)'
;MKTTAALLLTLALPTAGLCSGTVRHGINMTIYPDSGSFRAEDTVTLPAAAAQFEFSLHAGMSPVSPDGYALKKIPAGGGTGGSAINGEEGGAPMERFRISLPPGVSSFRLSYGGEISHGLREQAQEYARSFSGTNGIISSSGCYLPAASGFYPRPGGETVSYSLKVSLPAGWRSVAGGERTSHDPDGDASVSVWTENNPQDDITLVCGRFTEYSMKKDGVTWQAFLREPDPGLARKYMETAASYSAMYSDMIGPYPYAKFALVENFWETGYGMPSFTLLGPKVIRLPFILNSSYPHEVLHNWWGNGVFVDYASGNWCEGLTAYLADHLIAERNGRGTEYRRTALQKYADYVRDGKDFPLTEFRSRHSSASEAVGYGKALMMYHMLRLKLRDGKFLAGLREFYSSNVFTRASFTHLLEAFEKTDGADLGRFFSQWTELSGAPELRLSGTSSRRSGKKWRLNLRLGQARHGESYELDIPVRVTLNDGTAASETVRLDSTDASFSFDYSAEPLAVEIDPYFDVFRKVSPGETPASLSRILGASKPLILLPRDAGDGWKTLAAAWDKDPANRPEIREQRAGGPGARPAWLLASSEKESGTRAFLRSLRPYGLGGSGDSLKLGGDEFPLDSHTFVLAGVGGTPSALILSRAEENLPRLAAKLPHYGKYSWLVFDREMNAVKTGAWRPAGSPLVKVLKKGAEPAPAPAPRAPLGEPAPLFSPSLMKKTAEALSGLKGGRGPGSPGLAEAASLIGSEFGQIGLKPFEGGDFFLRENAGARRLVNIAGLVRGATLPDETVIVAAHYDHLAPADGNTFPGANDNASGVAMLLELARHYAASPPERSVLFIAFDGEEDGRLGSKAFVKTLGEKRLAQLNAVVNLDTVGKMTKDGVFVLGASSSDKWPHILRGASFVTGLPHKLVKEDLDSSDQVSFVEAGVPAIQLFGGPDPDYHKPTDTPDKLDYRAMARAAELVRETADYLAGPAPFITRPSGTPAAAASAGTRKVSTGLVPDFAYQGEGVRASDITAGSPLAAAGVKPGEVIKSVGGKPVGGLRDYSTAISAFKPGDTAVFAVEKDGVSREVKIEFSER
;
A
#
# COMPACT_ATOMS: atom_id res chain seq x y z
N MET A 1 10.00 72.46 -36.07
CA MET A 1 10.51 73.46 -35.11
C MET A 1 9.36 73.89 -34.20
N LYS A 2 9.54 73.72 -32.89
CA LYS A 2 8.96 74.43 -31.72
C LYS A 2 7.50 74.92 -31.78
N THR A 3 6.65 74.40 -30.88
CA THR A 3 6.35 75.07 -29.59
C THR A 3 5.57 74.16 -28.64
N THR A 4 5.98 74.24 -27.37
CA THR A 4 5.60 73.49 -26.18
C THR A 4 4.40 74.15 -25.48
N ALA A 5 3.50 73.38 -24.90
CA ALA A 5 2.61 73.84 -23.82
C ALA A 5 2.36 72.68 -22.83
N ALA A 6 2.56 73.00 -21.55
CA ALA A 6 2.62 72.09 -20.42
C ALA A 6 1.24 71.75 -19.84
N LEU A 7 1.11 70.56 -19.24
CA LEU A 7 0.09 70.28 -18.23
C LEU A 7 0.70 69.47 -17.08
N LEU A 8 0.30 69.84 -15.87
CA LEU A 8 0.94 69.59 -14.58
C LEU A 8 1.16 68.11 -14.22
N LEU A 9 2.33 67.87 -13.63
CA LEU A 9 2.69 66.68 -12.88
C LEU A 9 2.03 66.73 -11.48
N THR A 10 1.06 65.86 -11.20
CA THR A 10 0.66 65.53 -9.83
C THR A 10 1.58 64.40 -9.33
N LEU A 11 2.38 64.68 -8.29
CA LEU A 11 3.14 63.65 -7.57
C LEU A 11 2.18 62.59 -7.04
N ALA A 12 2.25 61.38 -7.61
CA ALA A 12 1.78 60.19 -6.94
C ALA A 12 2.74 59.91 -5.76
N LEU A 13 2.19 59.93 -4.54
CA LEU A 13 2.85 59.39 -3.36
C LEU A 13 3.27 57.94 -3.65
N PRO A 14 4.48 57.50 -3.26
CA PRO A 14 4.87 56.11 -3.40
C PRO A 14 3.96 55.28 -2.51
N THR A 15 3.14 54.43 -3.13
CA THR A 15 2.52 53.29 -2.43
C THR A 15 3.64 52.48 -1.80
N ALA A 16 3.58 52.28 -0.48
CA ALA A 16 4.51 51.46 0.26
C ALA A 16 4.65 50.09 -0.41
N GLY A 17 5.82 49.83 -1.00
CA GLY A 17 6.14 48.53 -1.55
C GLY A 17 6.20 47.50 -0.43
N LEU A 18 5.39 46.45 -0.54
CA LEU A 18 5.58 45.22 0.21
C LEU A 18 6.98 44.69 -0.16
N CYS A 19 7.84 44.49 0.83
CA CYS A 19 9.14 43.85 0.62
C CYS A 19 8.89 42.39 0.21
N SER A 20 9.01 42.06 -1.08
CA SER A 20 9.07 40.66 -1.51
C SER A 20 10.40 40.05 -1.07
N GLY A 21 10.39 39.13 -0.11
CA GLY A 21 11.59 38.39 0.33
C GLY A 21 11.35 37.57 1.60
N THR A 22 12.34 36.79 2.01
CA THR A 22 12.24 35.92 3.20
C THR A 22 12.53 36.70 4.48
N VAL A 23 11.59 36.70 5.42
CA VAL A 23 11.81 37.25 6.78
C VAL A 23 12.50 36.19 7.65
N ARG A 24 13.59 36.56 8.32
CA ARG A 24 14.29 35.64 9.24
C ARG A 24 13.88 35.87 10.68
N HIS A 25 13.52 34.80 11.36
CA HIS A 25 13.17 34.79 12.78
C HIS A 25 14.28 34.15 13.62
N GLY A 26 14.53 34.73 14.79
CA GLY A 26 15.48 34.23 15.79
C GLY A 26 14.75 34.10 17.11
N ILE A 27 14.00 33.00 17.28
CA ILE A 27 13.04 32.83 18.36
C ILE A 27 13.68 32.05 19.50
N ASN A 28 13.65 32.62 20.70
CA ASN A 28 13.93 31.95 21.96
C ASN A 28 12.62 31.83 22.76
N MET A 29 12.10 30.62 22.90
CA MET A 29 10.79 30.35 23.46
C MET A 29 10.86 29.43 24.67
N THR A 30 10.12 29.76 25.73
CA THR A 30 9.82 28.85 26.84
C THR A 30 8.34 28.51 26.85
N ILE A 31 8.00 27.23 26.83
CA ILE A 31 6.61 26.74 26.84
C ILE A 31 6.28 26.17 28.21
N TYR A 32 5.08 26.47 28.70
CA TYR A 32 4.56 26.05 30.00
C TYR A 32 3.29 25.17 29.82
N PRO A 33 3.45 23.85 29.58
CA PRO A 33 2.35 22.94 29.25
C PRO A 33 1.19 22.96 30.23
N ASP A 34 1.47 23.02 31.54
CA ASP A 34 0.45 22.96 32.60
C ASP A 34 -0.46 24.20 32.64
N SER A 35 0.04 25.34 32.16
CA SER A 35 -0.72 26.60 32.06
C SER A 35 -1.29 26.87 30.67
N GLY A 36 -0.94 26.05 29.67
CA GLY A 36 -1.34 26.29 28.28
C GLY A 36 -0.72 27.55 27.65
N SER A 37 0.41 28.04 28.18
CA SER A 37 1.02 29.31 27.79
C SER A 37 2.47 29.20 27.33
N PHE A 38 2.99 30.26 26.73
CA PHE A 38 4.41 30.39 26.39
C PHE A 38 4.90 31.84 26.53
N ARG A 39 6.22 32.02 26.54
CA ARG A 39 6.89 33.32 26.38
C ARG A 39 7.97 33.20 25.31
N ALA A 40 8.12 34.24 24.49
CA ALA A 40 9.11 34.28 23.43
C ALA A 40 9.81 35.64 23.34
N GLU A 41 11.10 35.58 23.01
CA GLU A 41 11.86 36.70 22.45
C GLU A 41 12.20 36.35 21.01
N ASP A 42 11.90 37.25 20.07
CA ASP A 42 12.13 37.03 18.65
C ASP A 42 12.96 38.18 18.07
N THR A 43 14.04 37.82 17.37
CA THR A 43 14.81 38.73 16.53
C THR A 43 14.32 38.59 15.09
N VAL A 44 13.56 39.57 14.62
CA VAL A 44 13.01 39.61 13.27
C VAL A 44 13.96 40.39 12.37
N THR A 45 14.45 39.75 11.31
CA THR A 45 15.30 40.35 10.28
C THR A 45 14.58 40.38 8.94
N LEU A 46 14.39 41.56 8.39
CA LEU A 46 13.74 41.83 7.11
C LEU A 46 14.74 41.65 5.94
N PRO A 47 14.26 41.25 4.75
CA PRO A 47 15.11 41.10 3.57
C PRO A 47 15.74 42.43 3.10
N ALA A 48 15.09 43.55 3.41
CA ALA A 48 15.60 44.90 3.18
C ALA A 48 15.12 45.84 4.29
N ALA A 49 15.84 46.94 4.50
CA ALA A 49 15.43 47.96 5.46
C ALA A 49 14.07 48.55 5.07
N ALA A 50 13.17 48.68 6.05
CA ALA A 50 11.81 49.18 5.85
C ALA A 50 11.47 50.19 6.94
N ALA A 51 10.74 51.25 6.60
CA ALA A 51 10.29 52.24 7.59
C ALA A 51 9.19 51.69 8.52
N GLN A 52 8.44 50.69 8.04
CA GLN A 52 7.36 50.05 8.78
C GLN A 52 7.31 48.57 8.41
N PHE A 53 6.89 47.74 9.37
CA PHE A 53 6.61 46.34 9.15
C PHE A 53 5.30 45.95 9.84
N GLU A 54 4.47 45.19 9.14
CA GLU A 54 3.19 44.70 9.65
C GLU A 54 3.25 43.20 9.87
N PHE A 55 2.68 42.75 10.99
CA PHE A 55 2.59 41.34 11.32
C PHE A 55 1.32 41.03 12.10
N SER A 56 0.99 39.75 12.18
CA SER A 56 -0.13 39.25 12.98
C SER A 56 0.35 38.28 14.06
N LEU A 57 -0.28 38.35 15.23
CA LEU A 57 -0.10 37.40 16.34
C LEU A 57 -1.47 36.93 16.83
N HIS A 58 -1.50 35.84 17.58
CA HIS A 58 -2.69 35.44 18.33
C HIS A 58 -3.15 36.58 19.25
N ALA A 59 -4.46 36.72 19.43
CA ALA A 59 -5.02 37.70 20.34
C ALA A 59 -4.56 37.44 21.78
N GLY A 60 -4.16 38.50 22.49
CA GLY A 60 -3.68 38.38 23.87
C GLY A 60 -2.18 38.12 24.03
N MET A 61 -1.41 38.06 22.93
CA MET A 61 0.06 37.91 22.98
C MET A 61 0.81 39.17 23.45
N SER A 62 0.14 40.33 23.43
CA SER A 62 0.62 41.62 23.95
C SER A 62 2.09 41.94 23.61
N PRO A 63 2.47 42.01 22.31
CA PRO A 63 3.85 42.21 21.91
C PRO A 63 4.39 43.57 22.36
N VAL A 64 5.68 43.60 22.73
CA VAL A 64 6.45 44.80 23.02
C VAL A 64 7.75 44.79 22.22
N SER A 65 8.31 45.97 21.91
CA SER A 65 9.63 46.08 21.29
C SER A 65 10.67 46.44 22.37
N PRO A 66 11.56 45.50 22.77
CA PRO A 66 12.64 45.79 23.72
C PRO A 66 13.62 46.86 23.21
N ASP A 67 13.67 47.10 21.90
CA ASP A 67 14.50 48.13 21.28
C ASP A 67 13.90 49.54 21.40
N GLY A 68 12.69 49.67 21.95
CA GLY A 68 12.00 50.96 22.14
C GLY A 68 11.32 51.50 20.88
N TYR A 69 11.19 50.70 19.82
CA TYR A 69 10.53 51.12 18.59
C TYR A 69 9.01 51.22 18.77
N ALA A 70 8.40 52.18 18.06
CA ALA A 70 6.97 52.44 18.18
C ALA A 70 6.15 51.29 17.57
N LEU A 71 5.41 50.58 18.42
CA LEU A 71 4.53 49.48 18.05
C LEU A 71 3.06 49.89 18.26
N LYS A 72 2.24 49.71 17.24
CA LYS A 72 0.80 50.03 17.29
C LYS A 72 -0.03 48.85 16.83
N LYS A 73 -1.07 48.51 17.59
CA LYS A 73 -2.15 47.63 17.13
C LYS A 73 -2.96 48.37 16.06
N ILE A 74 -3.21 47.73 14.92
CA ILE A 74 -3.94 48.30 13.79
C ILE A 74 -5.28 47.55 13.58
N PRO A 75 -6.30 48.18 12.96
CA PRO A 75 -7.57 47.51 12.68
C PRO A 75 -7.38 46.24 11.85
N ALA A 76 -8.23 45.25 12.06
CA ALA A 76 -8.29 44.06 11.22
C ALA A 76 -8.71 44.46 9.80
N GLY A 77 -7.76 44.58 8.88
CA GLY A 77 -8.07 44.68 7.45
C GLY A 77 -8.58 43.32 6.94
N GLY A 78 -9.56 43.33 6.04
CA GLY A 78 -10.05 42.11 5.39
C GLY A 78 -8.95 41.45 4.56
N GLY A 79 -8.49 40.27 4.98
CA GLY A 79 -7.47 39.44 4.33
C GLY A 79 -6.20 39.27 5.18
N THR A 80 -5.60 38.10 5.36
CA THR A 80 -5.90 36.72 4.95
C THR A 80 -5.52 35.82 6.14
N GLY A 81 -6.50 35.16 6.76
CA GLY A 81 -6.18 34.02 7.62
C GLY A 81 -5.35 33.05 6.79
N GLY A 82 -4.17 32.66 7.26
CA GLY A 82 -3.39 31.65 6.56
C GLY A 82 -4.25 30.41 6.35
N SER A 83 -4.20 29.83 5.16
CA SER A 83 -4.89 28.58 4.89
C SER A 83 -4.35 27.55 5.87
N ALA A 84 -5.15 27.18 6.88
CA ALA A 84 -4.89 25.96 7.62
C ALA A 84 -4.82 24.82 6.57
N ILE A 85 -3.94 23.85 6.77
CA ILE A 85 -3.75 22.69 5.88
C ILE A 85 -5.10 22.00 5.55
N ASN A 86 -6.12 22.16 6.41
CA ASN A 86 -7.46 21.61 6.23
C ASN A 86 -8.61 22.62 6.11
N GLY A 87 -8.36 23.92 5.89
CA GLY A 87 -9.43 24.89 5.72
C GLY A 87 -10.41 24.98 6.91
N GLU A 88 -9.89 24.98 8.15
CA GLU A 88 -10.72 25.08 9.35
C GLU A 88 -11.56 26.36 9.35
N GLU A 89 -12.90 26.23 9.37
CA GLU A 89 -13.81 27.35 9.58
C GLU A 89 -13.67 27.89 11.01
N GLY A 90 -13.47 29.21 11.12
CA GLY A 90 -13.26 29.90 12.39
C GLY A 90 -11.82 29.80 12.89
N GLY A 91 -10.91 30.51 12.22
CA GLY A 91 -9.49 30.59 12.57
C GLY A 91 -9.24 31.16 13.98
N ALA A 92 -8.03 30.97 14.50
CA ALA A 92 -7.62 31.56 15.78
C ALA A 92 -7.88 33.09 15.77
N PRO A 93 -8.26 33.68 16.92
CA PRO A 93 -8.39 35.12 17.01
C PRO A 93 -7.01 35.76 16.79
N MET A 94 -6.88 36.59 15.76
CA MET A 94 -5.61 37.25 15.41
C MET A 94 -5.69 38.76 15.64
N GLU A 95 -4.60 39.35 16.09
CA GLU A 95 -4.39 40.79 16.21
C GLU A 95 -3.27 41.24 15.26
N ARG A 96 -3.48 42.36 14.56
CA ARG A 96 -2.50 42.96 13.66
C ARG A 96 -1.74 44.08 14.34
N PHE A 97 -0.44 44.12 14.10
CA PHE A 97 0.46 45.13 14.64
C PHE A 97 1.30 45.73 13.53
N ARG A 98 1.67 47.01 13.73
CA ARG A 98 2.62 47.73 12.89
C ARG A 98 3.73 48.28 13.76
N ILE A 99 4.97 47.91 13.46
CA ILE A 99 6.17 48.49 14.07
C ILE A 99 6.76 49.55 13.12
N SER A 100 7.14 50.70 13.67
CA SER A 100 7.84 51.76 12.93
C SER A 100 9.32 51.70 13.24
N LEU A 101 10.15 51.59 12.20
CA LEU A 101 11.59 51.38 12.31
C LEU A 101 12.36 52.63 11.83
N PRO A 102 13.51 52.97 12.45
CA PRO A 102 14.39 54.02 11.96
C PRO A 102 14.94 53.73 10.54
N PRO A 103 15.32 54.76 9.77
CA PRO A 103 15.96 54.56 8.47
C PRO A 103 17.19 53.65 8.56
N GLY A 104 17.31 52.69 7.63
CA GLY A 104 18.44 51.77 7.56
C GLY A 104 18.37 50.56 8.51
N VAL A 105 17.36 50.49 9.39
CA VAL A 105 17.15 49.32 10.26
C VAL A 105 16.41 48.22 9.50
N SER A 106 17.00 47.03 9.46
CA SER A 106 16.40 45.81 8.92
C SER A 106 16.22 44.70 9.95
N SER A 107 16.63 44.90 11.21
CA SER A 107 16.47 43.93 12.28
C SER A 107 15.95 44.58 13.55
N PHE A 108 15.03 43.93 14.24
CA PHE A 108 14.45 44.39 15.49
C PHE A 108 14.01 43.21 16.37
N ARG A 109 13.83 43.48 17.66
CA ARG A 109 13.38 42.50 18.65
C ARG A 109 11.93 42.71 19.06
N LEU A 110 11.26 41.61 19.33
CA LEU A 110 9.94 41.54 19.94
C LEU A 110 9.97 40.62 21.15
N SER A 111 9.23 40.98 22.19
CA SER A 111 8.89 40.08 23.30
C SER A 111 7.37 39.95 23.38
N TYR A 112 6.88 38.72 23.47
CA TYR A 112 5.45 38.41 23.46
C TYR A 112 5.20 37.05 24.12
N GLY A 113 3.97 36.81 24.54
CA GLY A 113 3.60 35.55 25.17
C GLY A 113 2.19 35.59 25.72
N GLY A 114 1.60 34.41 25.90
CA GLY A 114 0.22 34.26 26.32
C GLY A 114 -0.24 32.82 26.21
N GLU A 115 -1.54 32.61 26.37
CA GLU A 115 -2.17 31.30 26.28
C GLU A 115 -2.59 30.97 24.84
N ILE A 116 -2.38 29.71 24.43
CA ILE A 116 -2.93 29.14 23.20
C ILE A 116 -3.58 27.82 23.59
N SER A 117 -4.91 27.80 23.68
CA SER A 117 -5.68 26.64 24.13
C SER A 117 -6.98 26.51 23.34
N HIS A 118 -6.85 26.23 22.03
CA HIS A 118 -8.00 25.89 21.20
C HIS A 118 -8.28 24.39 21.34
N GLY A 119 -9.39 24.06 21.98
CA GLY A 119 -9.83 22.66 22.11
C GLY A 119 -10.05 21.99 20.77
N LEU A 120 -9.96 20.66 20.77
CA LEU A 120 -10.22 19.83 19.59
C LEU A 120 -11.68 20.01 19.13
N ARG A 121 -11.86 20.34 17.86
CA ARG A 121 -13.18 20.45 17.22
C ARG A 121 -13.34 19.33 16.21
N GLU A 122 -14.48 18.65 16.23
CA GLU A 122 -14.82 17.76 15.11
C GLU A 122 -14.99 18.62 13.87
N GLN A 123 -14.23 18.32 12.81
CA GLN A 123 -14.57 18.89 11.51
C GLN A 123 -15.96 18.37 11.11
N ALA A 124 -16.89 19.28 10.86
CA ALA A 124 -18.19 18.97 10.29
C ALA A 124 -18.01 18.51 8.84
N GLN A 125 -17.50 17.29 8.65
CA GLN A 125 -17.48 16.65 7.36
C GLN A 125 -18.77 15.84 7.22
N GLU A 126 -19.47 16.02 6.10
CA GLU A 126 -20.42 15.03 5.60
C GLU A 126 -19.70 13.68 5.51
N TYR A 127 -19.79 12.90 6.60
CA TYR A 127 -19.53 11.47 6.74
C TYR A 127 -18.27 10.92 6.04
N ALA A 128 -17.18 10.69 6.81
CA ALA A 128 -16.47 9.39 6.85
C ALA A 128 -15.11 9.40 7.57
N ARG A 129 -14.49 10.55 7.89
CA ARG A 129 -13.30 10.63 8.76
C ARG A 129 -13.26 11.99 9.46
N SER A 130 -14.05 12.17 10.52
CA SER A 130 -13.88 13.33 11.39
C SER A 130 -12.59 13.16 12.18
N PHE A 131 -11.47 13.62 11.61
CA PHE A 131 -10.34 13.98 12.46
C PHE A 131 -10.73 15.26 13.20
N SER A 132 -10.49 15.27 14.50
CA SER A 132 -10.60 16.51 15.23
C SER A 132 -9.41 17.40 14.87
N GLY A 133 -9.70 18.68 14.63
CA GLY A 133 -8.72 19.70 14.32
C GLY A 133 -8.56 20.68 15.47
N THR A 134 -7.51 21.49 15.43
CA THR A 134 -7.33 22.62 16.33
C THR A 134 -6.48 23.69 15.64
N ASN A 135 -6.86 24.95 15.84
CA ASN A 135 -6.07 26.09 15.41
C ASN A 135 -4.77 26.26 16.21
N GLY A 136 -4.58 25.51 17.30
CA GLY A 136 -3.38 25.52 18.11
C GLY A 136 -3.67 25.23 19.58
N ILE A 137 -2.84 24.43 20.23
CA ILE A 137 -3.03 24.03 21.62
C ILE A 137 -1.71 23.84 22.33
N ILE A 138 -1.63 24.32 23.57
CA ILE A 138 -0.61 23.98 24.56
C ILE A 138 -1.36 23.38 25.75
N SER A 139 -0.98 22.16 26.15
CA SER A 139 -1.61 21.46 27.27
C SER A 139 -0.64 20.50 27.92
N SER A 140 -0.99 19.96 29.09
CA SER A 140 -0.23 18.90 29.76
C SER A 140 -0.12 17.61 28.94
N SER A 141 -1.00 17.39 27.96
CA SER A 141 -0.95 16.25 27.04
C SER A 141 0.07 16.43 25.91
N GLY A 142 0.36 17.67 25.52
CA GLY A 142 1.21 18.02 24.39
C GLY A 142 0.92 19.42 23.88
N CYS A 143 1.75 19.90 22.94
CA CYS A 143 1.49 21.11 22.17
C CYS A 143 1.53 20.88 20.67
N TYR A 144 0.67 21.58 19.95
CA TYR A 144 0.66 21.71 18.50
C TYR A 144 0.42 23.18 18.15
N LEU A 145 1.44 23.79 17.55
CA LEU A 145 1.49 25.20 17.22
C LEU A 145 1.78 25.34 15.72
N PRO A 146 0.76 25.22 14.86
CA PRO A 146 0.88 25.58 13.45
C PRO A 146 0.95 27.11 13.31
N ALA A 147 1.35 27.62 12.15
CA ALA A 147 1.31 29.06 11.87
C ALA A 147 -0.08 29.69 11.97
N ALA A 148 -1.15 28.90 11.82
CA ALA A 148 -2.53 29.35 12.04
C ALA A 148 -2.81 29.71 13.51
N SER A 149 -2.02 29.20 14.46
CA SER A 149 -2.16 29.53 15.88
C SER A 149 -1.69 30.94 16.23
N GLY A 150 -0.93 31.60 15.36
CA GLY A 150 -0.39 32.93 15.61
C GLY A 150 0.66 32.98 16.72
N PHE A 151 1.38 31.88 16.97
CA PHE A 151 2.41 31.79 18.02
C PHE A 151 3.72 32.53 17.71
N TYR A 152 3.88 33.09 16.50
CA TYR A 152 5.02 33.94 16.12
C TYR A 152 4.56 35.11 15.23
N PRO A 153 5.33 36.22 15.15
CA PRO A 153 4.98 37.40 14.37
C PRO A 153 4.90 37.07 12.88
N ARG A 154 3.70 36.85 12.35
CA ARG A 154 3.53 36.40 10.97
C ARG A 154 3.54 37.57 9.98
N PRO A 155 4.43 37.56 8.99
CA PRO A 155 4.41 38.54 7.90
C PRO A 155 3.23 38.31 6.94
N GLY A 156 2.93 39.30 6.11
CA GLY A 156 1.78 39.32 5.20
C GLY A 156 2.13 38.91 3.78
N GLY A 157 2.28 37.60 3.53
CA GLY A 157 2.53 37.06 2.20
C GLY A 157 4.01 36.75 1.90
N GLU A 158 4.93 37.19 2.76
CA GLU A 158 6.34 36.80 2.73
C GLU A 158 6.57 35.36 3.23
N THR A 159 7.66 34.73 2.79
CA THR A 159 8.17 33.48 3.35
C THR A 159 9.02 33.73 4.60
N VAL A 160 9.27 32.69 5.38
CA VAL A 160 10.05 32.76 6.62
C VAL A 160 11.27 31.83 6.58
N SER A 161 12.34 32.21 7.25
CA SER A 161 13.43 31.31 7.67
C SER A 161 13.64 31.49 9.17
N TYR A 162 14.20 30.50 9.88
CA TYR A 162 14.24 30.60 11.33
C TYR A 162 15.38 29.85 12.01
N SER A 163 15.74 30.35 13.19
CA SER A 163 16.37 29.60 14.28
C SER A 163 15.42 29.64 15.47
N LEU A 164 14.90 28.48 15.87
CA LEU A 164 13.90 28.33 16.93
C LEU A 164 14.51 27.53 18.08
N LYS A 165 14.87 28.23 19.16
CA LYS A 165 15.26 27.65 20.44
C LYS A 165 14.03 27.45 21.31
N VAL A 166 13.77 26.22 21.73
CA VAL A 166 12.63 25.84 22.56
C VAL A 166 13.11 25.26 23.88
N SER A 167 12.67 25.84 24.99
CA SER A 167 12.87 25.37 26.35
C SER A 167 11.56 24.81 26.92
N LEU A 168 11.61 23.57 27.41
CA LEU A 168 10.49 22.79 27.92
C LEU A 168 10.84 22.16 29.28
N PRO A 169 9.85 21.72 30.08
CA PRO A 169 10.12 20.95 31.30
C PRO A 169 10.92 19.67 31.03
N ALA A 170 11.61 19.14 32.05
CA ALA A 170 12.33 17.87 31.94
C ALA A 170 11.41 16.72 31.44
N GLY A 171 11.95 15.87 30.57
CA GLY A 171 11.22 14.75 29.93
C GLY A 171 10.28 15.14 28.78
N TRP A 172 10.12 16.43 28.48
CA TRP A 172 9.48 16.89 27.24
C TRP A 172 10.49 17.04 26.12
N ARG A 173 10.04 16.94 24.88
CA ARG A 173 10.81 17.17 23.66
C ARG A 173 10.00 18.02 22.69
N SER A 174 10.69 18.79 21.86
CA SER A 174 10.10 19.57 20.78
C SER A 174 10.48 18.99 19.43
N VAL A 175 9.65 19.23 18.41
CA VAL A 175 9.93 18.93 17.00
C VAL A 175 9.44 20.10 16.15
N ALA A 176 10.31 20.60 15.28
CA ALA A 176 9.97 21.57 14.24
C ALA A 176 10.60 21.13 12.91
N GLY A 177 10.32 21.90 11.84
CA GLY A 177 10.96 21.72 10.54
C GLY A 177 12.46 22.06 10.59
N GLY A 178 13.22 21.50 9.65
CA GLY A 178 14.64 21.79 9.48
C GLY A 178 15.58 20.91 10.32
N GLU A 179 16.83 21.37 10.49
CA GLU A 179 17.88 20.66 11.22
C GLU A 179 17.82 20.94 12.73
N ARG A 180 18.04 19.92 13.56
CA ARG A 180 18.28 20.12 14.99
C ARG A 180 19.77 20.35 15.25
N THR A 181 20.15 21.61 15.45
CA THR A 181 21.55 22.03 15.60
C THR A 181 22.08 21.94 17.04
N SER A 182 21.19 21.90 18.04
CA SER A 182 21.54 21.70 19.44
C SER A 182 20.43 20.93 20.16
N HIS A 183 20.82 20.06 21.10
CA HIS A 183 19.90 19.27 21.91
C HIS A 183 20.50 19.01 23.29
N ASP A 184 19.82 19.50 24.33
CA ASP A 184 20.09 19.18 25.73
C ASP A 184 18.81 18.56 26.34
N PRO A 185 18.68 17.23 26.29
CA PRO A 185 17.49 16.52 26.76
C PRO A 185 17.40 16.33 28.28
N ASP A 186 18.53 16.41 28.99
CA ASP A 186 18.72 15.79 30.31
C ASP A 186 19.04 16.80 31.44
N GLY A 187 19.05 18.10 31.14
CA GLY A 187 19.09 19.15 32.15
C GLY A 187 17.76 19.33 32.91
N ASP A 188 17.73 20.28 33.86
CA ASP A 188 16.51 20.67 34.61
C ASP A 188 15.36 21.13 33.68
N ALA A 189 15.72 21.55 32.46
CA ALA A 189 14.82 21.81 31.35
C ALA A 189 15.36 21.13 30.08
N SER A 190 14.45 20.63 29.23
CA SER A 190 14.83 20.15 27.90
C SER A 190 14.92 21.33 26.94
N VAL A 191 16.07 21.46 26.27
CA VAL A 191 16.33 22.53 25.31
C VAL A 191 16.66 21.95 23.94
N SER A 192 16.02 22.46 22.90
CA SER A 192 16.33 22.11 21.50
C SER A 192 16.43 23.36 20.64
N VAL A 193 17.32 23.34 19.65
CA VAL A 193 17.42 24.41 18.63
C VAL A 193 17.16 23.79 17.27
N TRP A 194 16.13 24.29 16.60
CA TRP A 194 15.72 23.92 15.24
C TRP A 194 16.04 25.05 14.28
N THR A 195 16.73 24.76 13.18
CA THR A 195 17.16 25.77 12.20
C THR A 195 16.69 25.38 10.80
N GLU A 196 16.06 26.31 10.10
CA GLU A 196 15.77 26.21 8.67
C GLU A 196 16.22 27.51 7.99
N ASN A 197 17.18 27.39 7.08
CA ASN A 197 17.78 28.54 6.41
C ASN A 197 17.13 28.81 5.05
N ASN A 198 16.48 27.81 4.46
CA ASN A 198 15.73 27.97 3.23
C ASN A 198 14.39 28.67 3.51
N PRO A 199 13.83 29.40 2.53
CA PRO A 199 12.49 29.97 2.66
C PRO A 199 11.46 28.87 2.93
N GLN A 200 10.62 29.07 3.94
CA GLN A 200 9.46 28.24 4.29
C GLN A 200 8.18 29.06 4.18
N ASP A 201 7.07 28.43 3.83
CA ASP A 201 5.76 29.08 3.87
C ASP A 201 5.29 29.33 5.30
N ASP A 202 5.70 28.47 6.24
CA ASP A 202 5.36 28.63 7.66
C ASP A 202 6.37 28.00 8.64
N ILE A 203 6.12 28.23 9.94
CA ILE A 203 6.78 27.56 11.06
C ILE A 203 5.72 26.75 11.78
N THR A 204 5.97 25.47 11.99
CA THR A 204 5.13 24.58 12.80
C THR A 204 5.96 23.94 13.91
N LEU A 205 5.44 23.96 15.13
CA LEU A 205 6.08 23.39 16.32
C LEU A 205 5.16 22.38 17.00
N VAL A 206 5.71 21.21 17.34
CA VAL A 206 5.07 20.17 18.15
C VAL A 206 5.90 19.93 19.40
N CYS A 207 5.27 19.64 20.52
CA CYS A 207 5.97 19.19 21.72
C CYS A 207 5.16 18.19 22.53
N GLY A 208 5.86 17.35 23.28
CA GLY A 208 5.25 16.30 24.08
C GLY A 208 6.29 15.54 24.89
N ARG A 209 5.81 14.61 25.71
CA ARG A 209 6.66 13.58 26.32
C ARG A 209 6.91 12.51 25.28
N PHE A 210 8.12 12.47 24.74
CA PHE A 210 8.50 11.55 23.67
C PHE A 210 9.72 10.73 24.05
N THR A 211 9.71 9.46 23.64
CA THR A 211 10.88 8.63 23.43
C THR A 211 11.36 8.86 22.00
N GLU A 212 12.63 9.23 21.84
CA GLU A 212 13.21 9.59 20.56
C GLU A 212 14.08 8.46 20.01
N TYR A 213 13.93 8.21 18.71
CA TYR A 213 14.78 7.33 17.92
C TYR A 213 15.33 8.08 16.72
N SER A 214 16.56 7.78 16.33
CA SER A 214 17.20 8.42 15.19
C SER A 214 18.15 7.47 14.45
N MET A 215 18.21 7.63 13.14
CA MET A 215 19.22 7.04 12.28
C MET A 215 19.68 8.05 11.22
N LYS A 216 20.94 7.96 10.79
CA LYS A 216 21.46 8.75 9.66
C LYS A 216 21.65 7.84 8.46
N LYS A 217 21.12 8.25 7.30
CA LYS A 217 21.27 7.53 6.04
C LYS A 217 21.22 8.52 4.89
N ASP A 218 22.15 8.40 3.95
CA ASP A 218 22.25 9.23 2.73
C ASP A 218 22.29 10.75 3.01
N GLY A 219 22.99 11.15 4.07
CA GLY A 219 23.12 12.56 4.47
C GLY A 219 21.91 13.15 5.18
N VAL A 220 20.81 12.40 5.29
CA VAL A 220 19.56 12.82 5.97
C VAL A 220 19.45 12.16 7.34
N THR A 221 18.94 12.90 8.31
CA THR A 221 18.59 12.35 9.63
C THR A 221 17.13 11.91 9.65
N TRP A 222 16.88 10.61 9.84
CA TRP A 222 15.55 10.03 9.99
C TRP A 222 15.26 9.86 11.47
N GLN A 223 14.07 10.27 11.92
CA GLN A 223 13.70 10.23 13.32
C GLN A 223 12.29 9.68 13.54
N ALA A 224 12.05 9.17 14.75
CA ALA A 224 10.72 8.87 15.25
C ALA A 224 10.59 9.36 16.69
N PHE A 225 9.50 10.08 16.97
CA PHE A 225 9.15 10.57 18.31
C PHE A 225 7.86 9.86 18.74
N LEU A 226 7.99 8.89 19.64
CA LEU A 226 6.88 8.07 20.12
C LEU A 226 6.54 8.44 21.56
N ARG A 227 5.26 8.46 21.91
CA ARG A 227 4.80 8.73 23.28
C ARG A 227 5.04 7.52 24.19
N GLU A 228 4.99 6.33 23.61
CA GLU A 228 5.33 5.07 24.27
C GLU A 228 6.58 4.48 23.60
N PRO A 229 7.54 3.94 24.37
CA PRO A 229 8.71 3.29 23.79
C PRO A 229 8.33 2.10 22.92
N ASP A 230 8.66 2.17 21.63
CA ASP A 230 8.54 1.06 20.67
C ASP A 230 9.66 1.16 19.62
N PRO A 231 10.86 0.62 19.91
CA PRO A 231 12.00 0.70 18.99
C PRO A 231 11.75 -0.02 17.66
N GLY A 232 10.91 -1.06 17.65
CA GLY A 232 10.56 -1.81 16.45
C GLY A 232 9.71 -0.98 15.50
N LEU A 233 8.67 -0.33 16.03
CA LEU A 233 7.82 0.58 15.27
C LEU A 233 8.62 1.78 14.74
N ALA A 234 9.41 2.41 15.60
CA ALA A 234 10.25 3.55 15.23
C ALA A 234 11.18 3.23 14.06
N ARG A 235 11.88 2.09 14.13
CA ARG A 235 12.79 1.62 13.07
C ARG A 235 12.06 1.45 11.74
N LYS A 236 10.91 0.77 11.74
CA LYS A 236 10.07 0.54 10.55
C LYS A 236 9.71 1.86 9.85
N TYR A 237 9.29 2.88 10.59
CA TYR A 237 8.94 4.17 10.02
C TYR A 237 10.14 4.96 9.48
N MET A 238 11.29 4.92 10.16
CA MET A 238 12.50 5.58 9.69
C MET A 238 13.07 4.93 8.43
N GLU A 239 13.14 3.58 8.39
CA GLU A 239 13.60 2.83 7.22
C GLU A 239 12.67 3.01 6.02
N THR A 240 11.35 2.98 6.26
CA THR A 240 10.35 3.19 5.23
C THR A 240 10.44 4.60 4.65
N ALA A 241 10.58 5.63 5.50
CA ALA A 241 10.75 7.00 5.05
C ALA A 241 12.02 7.18 4.20
N ALA A 242 13.15 6.60 4.64
CA ALA A 242 14.39 6.63 3.88
C ALA A 242 14.26 5.95 2.51
N SER A 243 13.60 4.79 2.45
CA SER A 243 13.44 4.05 1.20
C SER A 243 12.54 4.76 0.19
N TYR A 244 11.37 5.26 0.62
CA TYR A 244 10.50 6.02 -0.26
C TYR A 244 11.11 7.39 -0.64
N SER A 245 11.86 8.02 0.26
CA SER A 245 12.58 9.26 -0.05
C SER A 245 13.62 9.07 -1.15
N ALA A 246 14.36 7.95 -1.15
CA ALA A 246 15.29 7.61 -2.22
C ALA A 246 14.56 7.44 -3.57
N MET A 247 13.43 6.72 -3.58
CA MET A 247 12.59 6.57 -4.78
C MET A 247 12.13 7.93 -5.33
N TYR A 248 11.59 8.80 -4.48
CA TYR A 248 11.14 10.13 -4.89
C TYR A 248 12.31 11.01 -5.33
N SER A 249 13.48 10.87 -4.69
CA SER A 249 14.69 11.58 -5.10
C SER A 249 15.12 11.22 -6.52
N ASP A 250 15.07 9.94 -6.86
CA ASP A 250 15.37 9.46 -8.21
C ASP A 250 14.34 9.95 -9.25
N MET A 251 13.06 10.00 -8.86
CA MET A 251 11.98 10.43 -9.76
C MET A 251 11.95 11.94 -9.99
N ILE A 252 12.15 12.74 -8.94
CA ILE A 252 11.81 14.17 -8.89
C ILE A 252 13.05 15.06 -8.72
N GLY A 253 13.95 14.68 -7.82
CA GLY A 253 15.12 15.48 -7.46
C GLY A 253 15.44 15.38 -5.97
N PRO A 254 16.60 15.88 -5.52
CA PRO A 254 17.11 15.65 -4.16
C PRO A 254 16.11 15.99 -3.05
N TYR A 255 16.13 15.26 -1.95
CA TYR A 255 15.32 15.58 -0.78
C TYR A 255 15.66 16.99 -0.23
N PRO A 256 14.66 17.89 -0.02
CA PRO A 256 14.94 19.31 0.26
C PRO A 256 15.38 19.64 1.69
N TYR A 257 15.30 18.72 2.65
CA TYR A 257 15.54 19.01 4.07
C TYR A 257 16.67 18.17 4.67
N ALA A 258 17.25 18.64 5.77
CA ALA A 258 18.28 17.89 6.52
C ALA A 258 17.74 16.67 7.28
N LYS A 259 16.41 16.62 7.50
CA LYS A 259 15.77 15.68 8.43
C LYS A 259 14.35 15.33 7.98
N PHE A 260 13.92 14.10 8.24
CA PHE A 260 12.51 13.74 8.28
C PHE A 260 12.16 13.04 9.60
N ALA A 261 10.99 13.34 10.19
CA ALA A 261 10.55 12.67 11.41
C ALA A 261 9.10 12.15 11.32
N LEU A 262 8.86 10.94 11.84
CA LEU A 262 7.54 10.57 12.33
C LEU A 262 7.36 11.16 13.74
N VAL A 263 6.23 11.82 13.99
CA VAL A 263 5.85 12.30 15.33
C VAL A 263 4.50 11.70 15.71
N GLU A 264 4.45 10.97 16.82
CA GLU A 264 3.20 10.46 17.39
C GLU A 264 2.43 11.58 18.07
N ASN A 265 1.19 11.78 17.66
CA ASN A 265 0.33 12.81 18.21
C ASN A 265 -0.43 12.34 19.46
N PHE A 266 -1.00 13.26 20.22
CA PHE A 266 -1.86 12.96 21.38
C PHE A 266 -3.37 12.88 21.05
N TRP A 267 -3.72 12.99 19.77
CA TRP A 267 -5.05 12.66 19.23
C TRP A 267 -4.90 12.08 17.81
N GLU A 268 -5.97 11.54 17.23
CA GLU A 268 -5.89 10.96 15.89
C GLU A 268 -5.74 12.05 14.81
N THR A 269 -4.66 11.97 14.03
CA THR A 269 -4.35 12.89 12.92
C THR A 269 -3.63 12.19 11.76
N GLY A 270 -3.54 12.89 10.63
CA GLY A 270 -2.61 12.61 9.54
C GLY A 270 -2.23 13.91 8.86
N TYR A 271 -1.16 14.57 9.33
CA TYR A 271 -0.68 15.84 8.78
C TYR A 271 0.75 15.71 8.28
N GLY A 272 1.02 16.21 7.07
CA GLY A 272 2.35 16.39 6.53
C GLY A 272 2.85 17.81 6.77
N MET A 273 4.03 17.96 7.38
CA MET A 273 4.70 19.23 7.64
C MET A 273 6.05 19.27 6.92
N PRO A 274 6.67 20.46 6.76
CA PRO A 274 8.05 20.55 6.30
C PRO A 274 8.96 19.70 7.18
N SER A 275 9.56 18.66 6.60
CA SER A 275 10.55 17.82 7.26
C SER A 275 10.00 16.90 8.40
N PHE A 276 8.68 16.72 8.57
CA PHE A 276 8.10 15.71 9.48
C PHE A 276 6.60 15.46 9.22
N THR A 277 6.05 14.39 9.78
CA THR A 277 4.61 14.11 9.76
C THR A 277 4.08 13.85 11.18
N LEU A 278 2.84 14.28 11.45
CA LEU A 278 2.17 14.12 12.74
C LEU A 278 1.00 13.16 12.60
N LEU A 279 1.17 11.94 13.11
CA LEU A 279 0.22 10.85 12.96
C LEU A 279 -0.41 10.43 14.29
N GLY A 280 -1.67 10.01 14.22
CA GLY A 280 -2.44 9.56 15.37
C GLY A 280 -1.88 8.29 16.03
N PRO A 281 -2.06 8.14 17.35
CA PRO A 281 -1.50 7.01 18.09
C PRO A 281 -2.07 5.67 17.61
N LYS A 282 -3.35 5.59 17.25
CA LYS A 282 -3.89 4.34 16.67
C LYS A 282 -3.41 4.15 15.24
N VAL A 283 -3.36 5.21 14.44
CA VAL A 283 -2.95 5.16 13.03
C VAL A 283 -1.54 4.60 12.86
N ILE A 284 -0.57 5.07 13.65
CA ILE A 284 0.82 4.64 13.47
C ILE A 284 1.03 3.14 13.72
N ARG A 285 0.17 2.52 14.53
CA ARG A 285 0.22 1.09 14.86
C ARG A 285 -0.50 0.21 13.82
N LEU A 286 -1.13 0.81 12.81
CA LEU A 286 -1.78 0.06 11.73
C LEU A 286 -0.73 -0.37 10.67
N PRO A 287 -0.53 -1.69 10.46
CA PRO A 287 0.58 -2.18 9.64
C PRO A 287 0.54 -1.73 8.18
N PHE A 288 -0.64 -1.47 7.62
CA PHE A 288 -0.78 -1.08 6.21
C PHE A 288 -0.34 0.36 5.91
N ILE A 289 -0.26 1.23 6.93
CA ILE A 289 -0.01 2.66 6.71
C ILE A 289 1.36 2.88 6.05
N LEU A 290 2.36 2.07 6.41
CA LEU A 290 3.72 2.10 5.83
C LEU A 290 3.73 1.87 4.30
N ASN A 291 2.74 1.14 3.77
CA ASN A 291 2.63 0.79 2.35
C ASN A 291 1.34 1.32 1.72
N SER A 292 0.78 2.40 2.26
CA SER A 292 -0.37 3.09 1.67
C SER A 292 -0.29 4.59 1.89
N SER A 293 -0.63 5.09 3.08
CA SER A 293 -0.72 6.52 3.37
C SER A 293 0.60 7.16 3.78
N TYR A 294 1.52 6.46 4.45
CA TYR A 294 2.79 7.05 4.88
C TYR A 294 3.67 7.55 3.72
N PRO A 295 3.79 6.83 2.58
CA PRO A 295 4.53 7.33 1.43
C PRO A 295 3.96 8.62 0.83
N HIS A 296 2.65 8.88 1.01
CA HIS A 296 2.00 10.13 0.64
C HIS A 296 2.54 11.29 1.49
N GLU A 297 2.59 11.10 2.81
CA GLU A 297 3.11 12.08 3.76
C GLU A 297 4.61 12.36 3.53
N VAL A 298 5.39 11.33 3.19
CA VAL A 298 6.80 11.50 2.82
C VAL A 298 6.91 12.35 1.54
N LEU A 299 6.09 12.09 0.52
CA LEU A 299 6.13 12.82 -0.75
C LEU A 299 5.76 14.30 -0.61
N HIS A 300 4.96 14.68 0.39
CA HIS A 300 4.65 16.10 0.64
C HIS A 300 5.89 16.96 0.94
N ASN A 301 7.04 16.37 1.24
CA ASN A 301 8.29 17.11 1.37
C ASN A 301 8.78 17.70 0.03
N TRP A 302 8.38 17.13 -1.11
CA TRP A 302 8.59 17.74 -2.42
C TRP A 302 7.41 18.64 -2.80
N TRP A 303 6.18 18.14 -2.64
CA TRP A 303 4.97 18.85 -3.07
C TRP A 303 4.15 19.35 -1.87
N GLY A 304 3.93 20.66 -1.81
CA GLY A 304 3.23 21.31 -0.69
C GLY A 304 4.19 21.90 0.32
N ASN A 305 5.24 21.16 0.73
CA ASN A 305 6.27 21.69 1.63
C ASN A 305 7.56 22.09 0.90
N GLY A 306 7.98 21.35 -0.12
CA GLY A 306 9.18 21.69 -0.90
C GLY A 306 8.90 22.74 -1.98
N VAL A 307 7.87 22.52 -2.77
CA VAL A 307 7.27 23.50 -3.69
C VAL A 307 5.91 23.86 -3.12
N PHE A 308 5.74 25.11 -2.74
CA PHE A 308 4.54 25.58 -2.06
C PHE A 308 3.36 25.72 -3.03
N VAL A 309 2.14 25.64 -2.49
CA VAL A 309 0.92 25.77 -3.28
C VAL A 309 0.47 27.23 -3.30
N ASP A 310 0.27 27.80 -4.49
CA ASP A 310 -0.55 28.98 -4.64
C ASP A 310 -2.04 28.61 -4.52
N TYR A 311 -2.54 28.58 -3.29
CA TYR A 311 -3.94 28.22 -3.04
C TYR A 311 -4.93 29.15 -3.75
N ALA A 312 -4.57 30.39 -4.12
CA ALA A 312 -5.48 31.29 -4.82
C ALA A 312 -5.80 30.80 -6.25
N SER A 313 -4.88 30.05 -6.87
CA SER A 313 -5.02 29.53 -8.24
C SER A 313 -5.29 28.01 -8.32
N GLY A 314 -5.41 27.33 -7.18
CA GLY A 314 -5.79 25.93 -7.10
C GLY A 314 -4.73 25.03 -6.50
N ASN A 315 -5.18 24.09 -5.67
CA ASN A 315 -4.30 23.09 -5.08
C ASN A 315 -3.96 21.98 -6.09
N TRP A 316 -2.84 22.14 -6.78
CA TRP A 316 -2.30 21.17 -7.74
C TRP A 316 -1.61 19.97 -7.07
N CYS A 317 -1.23 20.11 -5.81
CA CYS A 317 -0.36 19.19 -5.07
C CYS A 317 -1.07 17.89 -4.71
N GLU A 318 -2.26 17.93 -4.10
CA GLU A 318 -2.95 16.74 -3.58
C GLU A 318 -3.15 15.63 -4.63
N GLY A 319 -3.63 16.01 -5.82
CA GLY A 319 -3.83 15.07 -6.91
C GLY A 319 -2.52 14.48 -7.45
N LEU A 320 -1.44 15.27 -7.47
CA LEU A 320 -0.13 14.81 -7.92
C LEU A 320 0.49 13.86 -6.89
N THR A 321 0.41 14.21 -5.61
CA THR A 321 0.87 13.36 -4.51
C THR A 321 0.12 12.05 -4.48
N ALA A 322 -1.22 12.05 -4.60
CA ALA A 322 -2.00 10.83 -4.71
C ALA A 322 -1.64 9.98 -5.95
N TYR A 323 -1.28 10.62 -7.07
CA TYR A 323 -0.86 9.89 -8.27
C TYR A 323 0.50 9.20 -8.09
N LEU A 324 1.47 9.91 -7.51
CA LEU A 324 2.85 9.48 -7.35
C LEU A 324 3.10 8.64 -6.09
N ALA A 325 2.17 8.60 -5.14
CA ALA A 325 2.23 7.74 -3.96
C ALA A 325 1.14 6.64 -4.02
N ASP A 326 -0.12 6.99 -3.74
CA ASP A 326 -1.21 6.03 -3.56
C ASP A 326 -1.46 5.17 -4.81
N HIS A 327 -1.63 5.82 -5.97
CA HIS A 327 -1.83 5.12 -7.24
C HIS A 327 -0.55 4.39 -7.66
N LEU A 328 0.63 4.98 -7.49
CA LEU A 328 1.89 4.32 -7.86
C LEU A 328 2.11 3.02 -7.08
N ILE A 329 1.81 3.01 -5.78
CA ILE A 329 1.88 1.80 -4.95
C ILE A 329 0.82 0.78 -5.41
N ALA A 330 -0.37 1.22 -5.78
CA ALA A 330 -1.37 0.32 -6.37
C ALA A 330 -0.90 -0.25 -7.72
N GLU A 331 -0.31 0.57 -8.59
CA GLU A 331 0.26 0.17 -9.89
C GLU A 331 1.38 -0.87 -9.73
N ARG A 332 2.33 -0.64 -8.82
CA ARG A 332 3.37 -1.61 -8.42
C ARG A 332 2.78 -2.95 -8.00
N ASN A 333 1.64 -2.93 -7.31
CA ASN A 333 0.95 -4.14 -6.86
C ASN A 333 0.00 -4.73 -7.91
N GLY A 334 0.05 -4.30 -9.17
CA GLY A 334 -0.81 -4.77 -10.26
C GLY A 334 -2.26 -4.29 -10.17
N ARG A 335 -2.54 -3.31 -9.31
CA ARG A 335 -3.89 -2.75 -9.03
C ARG A 335 -4.09 -1.33 -9.56
N GLY A 336 -3.21 -0.83 -10.43
CA GLY A 336 -3.32 0.51 -11.01
C GLY A 336 -4.65 0.76 -11.75
N THR A 337 -5.05 -0.17 -12.63
CA THR A 337 -6.36 -0.14 -13.32
C THR A 337 -7.54 -0.12 -12.35
N GLU A 338 -7.47 -0.93 -11.28
CA GLU A 338 -8.51 -0.95 -10.26
C GLU A 338 -8.62 0.40 -9.54
N TYR A 339 -7.47 1.00 -9.18
CA TYR A 339 -7.42 2.30 -8.52
C TYR A 339 -8.02 3.40 -9.40
N ARG A 340 -7.64 3.46 -10.69
CA ARG A 340 -8.19 4.44 -11.65
C ARG A 340 -9.70 4.27 -11.81
N ARG A 341 -10.17 3.03 -12.00
CA ARG A 341 -11.62 2.74 -12.05
C ARG A 341 -12.35 3.23 -10.80
N THR A 342 -11.78 3.00 -9.61
CA THR A 342 -12.37 3.49 -8.35
C THR A 342 -12.39 5.02 -8.28
N ALA A 343 -11.36 5.72 -8.78
CA ALA A 343 -11.37 7.18 -8.85
C ALA A 343 -12.50 7.69 -9.76
N LEU A 344 -12.67 7.10 -10.95
CA LEU A 344 -13.77 7.45 -11.86
C LEU A 344 -15.14 7.13 -11.27
N GLN A 345 -15.26 6.01 -10.56
CA GLN A 345 -16.48 5.62 -9.86
C GLN A 345 -16.86 6.63 -8.77
N LYS A 346 -15.90 7.05 -7.94
CA LYS A 346 -16.13 8.07 -6.90
C LYS A 346 -16.65 9.37 -7.51
N TYR A 347 -16.04 9.83 -8.61
CA TYR A 347 -16.51 11.02 -9.32
C TYR A 347 -17.95 10.84 -9.81
N ALA A 348 -18.26 9.73 -10.49
CA ALA A 348 -19.62 9.44 -10.98
C ALA A 348 -20.67 9.31 -9.86
N ASP A 349 -20.26 8.86 -8.66
CA ASP A 349 -21.14 8.63 -7.52
C ASP A 349 -21.42 9.90 -6.70
N TYR A 350 -20.39 10.71 -6.42
CA TYR A 350 -20.47 11.82 -5.47
C TYR A 350 -20.58 13.21 -6.11
N VAL A 351 -20.13 13.37 -7.36
CA VAL A 351 -20.12 14.67 -8.05
C VAL A 351 -21.40 14.81 -8.89
N ARG A 352 -22.47 15.27 -8.23
CA ARG A 352 -23.82 15.47 -8.80
C ARG A 352 -24.45 16.76 -8.27
N ASP A 353 -25.55 17.18 -8.87
CA ASP A 353 -26.41 18.27 -8.36
C ASP A 353 -25.67 19.59 -8.07
N GLY A 354 -24.74 19.97 -8.94
CA GLY A 354 -23.97 21.21 -8.83
C GLY A 354 -22.77 21.16 -7.88
N LYS A 355 -22.40 19.97 -7.35
CA LYS A 355 -21.21 19.78 -6.50
C LYS A 355 -19.89 19.68 -7.28
N ASP A 356 -19.89 19.93 -8.59
CA ASP A 356 -18.69 19.89 -9.44
C ASP A 356 -18.07 21.28 -9.61
N PHE A 357 -16.75 21.34 -9.77
CA PHE A 357 -16.01 22.60 -9.88
C PHE A 357 -14.67 22.41 -10.62
N PRO A 358 -14.10 23.48 -11.21
CA PRO A 358 -12.75 23.47 -11.80
C PRO A 358 -11.65 23.13 -10.78
N LEU A 359 -10.56 22.49 -11.20
CA LEU A 359 -9.43 22.22 -10.29
C LEU A 359 -8.76 23.51 -9.80
N THR A 360 -8.83 24.60 -10.57
CA THR A 360 -8.36 25.93 -10.15
C THR A 360 -9.14 26.51 -8.97
N GLU A 361 -10.32 25.98 -8.65
CA GLU A 361 -11.12 26.33 -7.48
C GLU A 361 -10.90 25.39 -6.28
N PHE A 362 -10.20 24.27 -6.47
CA PHE A 362 -9.91 23.36 -5.38
C PHE A 362 -8.94 23.99 -4.36
N ARG A 363 -9.27 23.90 -3.06
CA ARG A 363 -8.43 24.42 -1.96
C ARG A 363 -8.03 23.27 -1.02
N SER A 364 -9.03 22.60 -0.49
CA SER A 364 -8.90 21.45 0.39
C SER A 364 -10.12 20.55 0.27
N ARG A 365 -9.96 19.31 0.75
CA ARG A 365 -11.07 18.36 0.89
C ARG A 365 -11.96 18.75 2.08
N HIS A 366 -13.26 18.83 1.83
CA HIS A 366 -14.29 19.07 2.84
C HIS A 366 -15.54 18.20 2.66
N SER A 367 -15.61 17.44 1.55
CA SER A 367 -16.69 16.51 1.22
C SER A 367 -16.20 15.38 0.29
N SER A 368 -16.97 14.31 0.14
CA SER A 368 -16.67 13.23 -0.82
C SER A 368 -16.64 13.73 -2.28
N ALA A 369 -17.45 14.74 -2.61
CA ALA A 369 -17.43 15.38 -3.93
C ALA A 369 -16.12 16.14 -4.14
N SER A 370 -15.71 16.97 -3.17
CA SER A 370 -14.44 17.70 -3.25
C SER A 370 -13.22 16.77 -3.31
N GLU A 371 -13.25 15.62 -2.64
CA GLU A 371 -12.22 14.58 -2.74
C GLU A 371 -12.18 13.99 -4.15
N ALA A 372 -13.33 13.62 -4.71
CA ALA A 372 -13.42 13.03 -6.04
C ALA A 372 -12.92 13.98 -7.15
N VAL A 373 -13.12 15.29 -6.98
CA VAL A 373 -12.59 16.32 -7.88
C VAL A 373 -11.11 16.58 -7.60
N GLY A 374 -10.77 17.10 -6.42
CA GLY A 374 -9.41 17.57 -6.10
C GLY A 374 -8.34 16.48 -6.07
N TYR A 375 -8.70 15.24 -5.69
CA TYR A 375 -7.80 14.10 -5.77
C TYR A 375 -8.07 13.29 -7.04
N GLY A 376 -9.30 12.84 -7.25
CA GLY A 376 -9.62 11.87 -8.32
C GLY A 376 -9.43 12.42 -9.74
N LYS A 377 -10.03 13.57 -10.07
CA LYS A 377 -9.89 14.22 -11.38
C LYS A 377 -8.46 14.69 -11.63
N ALA A 378 -7.84 15.34 -10.65
CA ALA A 378 -6.44 15.78 -10.76
C ALA A 378 -5.47 14.60 -10.97
N LEU A 379 -5.62 13.51 -10.22
CA LEU A 379 -4.82 12.28 -10.40
C LEU A 379 -4.95 11.72 -11.82
N MET A 380 -6.18 11.67 -12.35
CA MET A 380 -6.41 11.19 -13.72
C MET A 380 -5.84 12.14 -14.78
N MET A 381 -5.85 13.45 -14.55
CA MET A 381 -5.15 14.42 -15.40
C MET A 381 -3.65 14.09 -15.49
N TYR A 382 -2.97 13.88 -14.36
CA TYR A 382 -1.55 13.52 -14.37
C TYR A 382 -1.29 12.15 -15.01
N HIS A 383 -2.20 11.19 -14.82
CA HIS A 383 -2.14 9.90 -15.51
C HIS A 383 -2.20 10.05 -17.04
N MET A 384 -3.17 10.81 -17.54
CA MET A 384 -3.32 11.10 -18.98
C MET A 384 -2.12 11.89 -19.52
N LEU A 385 -1.54 12.80 -18.74
CA LEU A 385 -0.32 13.52 -19.11
C LEU A 385 0.87 12.55 -19.24
N ARG A 386 1.07 11.64 -18.28
CA ARG A 386 2.10 10.59 -18.37
C ARG A 386 1.91 9.71 -19.61
N LEU A 387 0.66 9.36 -19.95
CA LEU A 387 0.36 8.58 -21.16
C LEU A 387 0.78 9.31 -22.43
N LYS A 388 0.41 10.59 -22.54
CA LYS A 388 0.74 11.44 -23.68
C LYS A 388 2.25 11.60 -23.86
N LEU A 389 2.97 11.84 -22.77
CA LEU A 389 4.41 12.15 -22.79
C LEU A 389 5.32 10.92 -22.76
N ARG A 390 4.80 9.77 -22.29
CA ARG A 390 5.57 8.60 -21.84
C ARG A 390 6.43 8.90 -20.61
N ASP A 391 6.87 7.84 -19.93
CA ASP A 391 7.49 7.91 -18.60
C ASP A 391 8.72 8.82 -18.55
N GLY A 392 9.63 8.73 -19.53
CA GLY A 392 10.88 9.49 -19.53
C GLY A 392 10.68 11.01 -19.57
N LYS A 393 9.78 11.49 -20.43
CA LYS A 393 9.47 12.93 -20.52
C LYS A 393 8.60 13.41 -19.37
N PHE A 394 7.70 12.55 -18.88
CA PHE A 394 6.91 12.87 -17.69
C PHE A 394 7.82 13.11 -16.46
N LEU A 395 8.80 12.24 -16.23
CA LEU A 395 9.79 12.42 -15.16
C LEU A 395 10.66 13.65 -15.40
N ALA A 396 11.05 13.95 -16.64
CA ALA A 396 11.79 15.17 -16.96
C ALA A 396 10.99 16.43 -16.59
N GLY A 397 9.70 16.48 -16.92
CA GLY A 397 8.82 17.60 -16.55
C GLY A 397 8.66 17.76 -15.03
N LEU A 398 8.54 16.67 -14.27
CA LEU A 398 8.52 16.73 -12.81
C LEU A 398 9.83 17.30 -12.22
N ARG A 399 10.98 16.88 -12.76
CA ARG A 399 12.30 17.38 -12.34
C ARG A 399 12.50 18.86 -12.69
N GLU A 400 12.02 19.28 -13.84
CA GLU A 400 12.04 20.68 -14.26
C GLU A 400 11.14 21.54 -13.34
N PHE A 401 9.94 21.05 -13.05
CA PHE A 401 9.00 21.73 -12.16
C PHE A 401 9.58 21.86 -10.74
N TYR A 402 10.16 20.79 -10.20
CA TYR A 402 10.81 20.82 -8.90
C TYR A 402 12.00 21.79 -8.85
N SER A 403 12.95 21.63 -9.77
CA SER A 403 14.19 22.42 -9.76
C SER A 403 13.96 23.91 -9.99
N SER A 404 12.91 24.27 -10.73
CA SER A 404 12.53 25.67 -10.98
C SER A 404 11.76 26.33 -9.84
N ASN A 405 11.10 25.55 -8.96
CA ASN A 405 10.13 26.09 -8.00
C ASN A 405 10.39 25.70 -6.53
N VAL A 406 11.46 24.96 -6.23
CA VAL A 406 11.78 24.59 -4.84
C VAL A 406 11.89 25.86 -3.95
N PHE A 407 11.20 25.83 -2.81
CA PHE A 407 11.00 26.91 -1.85
C PHE A 407 10.32 28.17 -2.42
N THR A 408 9.45 27.99 -3.41
CA THR A 408 8.58 29.05 -3.98
C THR A 408 7.15 28.56 -4.13
N ARG A 409 6.19 29.49 -4.31
CA ARG A 409 4.78 29.16 -4.56
C ARG A 409 4.57 28.93 -6.05
N ALA A 410 3.94 27.80 -6.38
CA ALA A 410 3.63 27.40 -7.75
C ALA A 410 2.14 27.11 -7.94
N SER A 411 1.73 27.11 -9.22
CA SER A 411 0.35 26.91 -9.69
C SER A 411 0.32 25.90 -10.84
N PHE A 412 -0.87 25.59 -11.35
CA PHE A 412 -1.02 24.78 -12.58
C PHE A 412 -0.31 25.39 -13.81
N THR A 413 -0.15 26.72 -13.87
CA THR A 413 0.59 27.39 -14.95
C THR A 413 2.07 27.03 -14.92
N HIS A 414 2.69 27.03 -13.73
CA HIS A 414 4.10 26.66 -13.59
C HIS A 414 4.34 25.18 -13.93
N LEU A 415 3.37 24.30 -13.63
CA LEU A 415 3.39 22.91 -14.09
C LEU A 415 3.35 22.83 -15.61
N LEU A 416 2.41 23.52 -16.26
CA LEU A 416 2.30 23.58 -17.72
C LEU A 416 3.64 24.00 -18.34
N GLU A 417 4.21 25.12 -17.89
CA GLU A 417 5.48 25.66 -18.39
C GLU A 417 6.64 24.66 -18.27
N ALA A 418 6.75 23.96 -17.13
CA ALA A 418 7.78 22.95 -16.91
C ALA A 418 7.64 21.74 -17.84
N PHE A 419 6.41 21.27 -18.09
CA PHE A 419 6.18 20.16 -19.01
C PHE A 419 6.39 20.57 -20.48
N GLU A 420 5.94 21.76 -20.90
CA GLU A 420 6.16 22.26 -22.26
C GLU A 420 7.65 22.48 -22.55
N LYS A 421 8.41 22.99 -21.57
CA LYS A 421 9.86 23.19 -21.68
C LYS A 421 10.61 21.88 -21.94
N THR A 422 10.15 20.76 -21.40
CA THR A 422 10.83 19.46 -21.53
C THR A 422 10.35 18.65 -22.73
N ASP A 423 9.07 18.75 -23.10
CA ASP A 423 8.50 18.00 -24.23
C ASP A 423 8.66 18.72 -25.59
N GLY A 424 8.60 20.05 -25.58
CA GLY A 424 8.56 20.90 -26.78
C GLY A 424 7.20 20.93 -27.50
N ALA A 425 6.15 20.32 -26.94
CA ALA A 425 4.79 20.38 -27.46
C ALA A 425 3.93 21.43 -26.72
N ASP A 426 2.92 21.94 -27.41
CA ASP A 426 1.86 22.77 -26.82
C ASP A 426 0.90 21.88 -26.01
N LEU A 427 0.87 22.11 -24.70
CA LEU A 427 0.01 21.42 -23.74
C LEU A 427 -1.09 22.34 -23.20
N GLY A 428 -1.22 23.57 -23.70
CA GLY A 428 -2.15 24.59 -23.20
C GLY A 428 -3.61 24.14 -23.24
N ARG A 429 -4.04 23.52 -24.35
CA ARG A 429 -5.40 22.95 -24.44
C ARG A 429 -5.60 21.76 -23.51
N PHE A 430 -4.59 20.92 -23.32
CA PHE A 430 -4.65 19.80 -22.38
C PHE A 430 -4.83 20.28 -20.94
N PHE A 431 -4.05 21.26 -20.48
CA PHE A 431 -4.17 21.79 -19.13
C PHE A 431 -5.52 22.50 -18.93
N SER A 432 -5.84 23.49 -19.75
CA SER A 432 -7.07 24.29 -19.59
C SER A 432 -8.34 23.45 -19.52
N GLN A 433 -8.49 22.42 -20.38
CA GLN A 433 -9.71 21.59 -20.36
C GLN A 433 -9.87 20.76 -19.07
N TRP A 434 -8.77 20.44 -18.38
CA TRP A 434 -8.81 19.64 -17.15
C TRP A 434 -8.77 20.50 -15.88
N THR A 435 -8.13 21.67 -15.93
CA THR A 435 -7.96 22.55 -14.77
C THR A 435 -9.08 23.59 -14.65
N GLU A 436 -9.59 24.12 -15.77
CA GLU A 436 -10.52 25.26 -15.79
C GLU A 436 -11.97 24.85 -16.07
N LEU A 437 -12.20 23.70 -16.70
CA LEU A 437 -13.57 23.19 -16.94
C LEU A 437 -14.03 22.27 -15.80
N SER A 438 -15.27 22.45 -15.36
CA SER A 438 -16.00 21.40 -14.63
C SER A 438 -16.52 20.33 -15.59
N GLY A 439 -16.93 19.18 -15.06
CA GLY A 439 -17.49 18.06 -15.81
C GLY A 439 -16.49 16.98 -16.21
N ALA A 440 -17.04 15.93 -16.81
CA ALA A 440 -16.33 14.82 -17.42
C ALA A 440 -17.06 14.33 -18.69
N PRO A 441 -16.35 13.87 -19.73
CA PRO A 441 -16.98 13.32 -20.93
C PRO A 441 -17.67 11.98 -20.65
N GLU A 442 -18.77 11.71 -21.36
CA GLU A 442 -19.45 10.41 -21.40
C GLU A 442 -19.21 9.73 -22.75
N LEU A 443 -18.32 8.72 -22.80
CA LEU A 443 -18.00 8.01 -24.04
C LEU A 443 -19.13 7.07 -24.49
N ARG A 444 -19.31 6.96 -25.81
CA ARG A 444 -20.30 6.09 -26.44
C ARG A 444 -19.70 5.37 -27.64
N LEU A 445 -19.80 4.04 -27.64
CA LEU A 445 -19.54 3.21 -28.81
C LEU A 445 -20.85 3.00 -29.58
N SER A 446 -21.08 3.81 -30.63
CA SER A 446 -22.37 3.87 -31.34
C SER A 446 -22.45 2.91 -32.53
N GLY A 447 -21.31 2.44 -33.05
CA GLY A 447 -21.27 1.48 -34.13
C GLY A 447 -19.94 0.76 -34.23
N THR A 448 -19.99 -0.54 -34.53
CA THR A 448 -18.81 -1.33 -34.90
C THR A 448 -19.17 -2.26 -36.05
N SER A 449 -18.25 -2.46 -36.97
CA SER A 449 -18.37 -3.46 -38.03
C SER A 449 -17.00 -3.99 -38.41
N SER A 450 -16.91 -5.28 -38.67
CA SER A 450 -15.71 -5.90 -39.23
C SER A 450 -16.08 -6.58 -40.53
N ARG A 451 -15.28 -6.35 -41.58
CA ARG A 451 -15.46 -7.01 -42.88
C ARG A 451 -14.12 -7.36 -43.50
N ARG A 452 -14.09 -8.46 -44.24
CA ARG A 452 -12.92 -8.81 -45.05
C ARG A 452 -12.74 -7.79 -46.18
N SER A 453 -11.53 -7.29 -46.36
CA SER A 453 -11.13 -6.36 -47.42
C SER A 453 -9.83 -6.88 -48.06
N GLY A 454 -9.96 -7.62 -49.16
CA GLY A 454 -8.83 -8.34 -49.78
C GLY A 454 -8.24 -9.42 -48.86
N LYS A 455 -6.93 -9.33 -48.59
CA LYS A 455 -6.20 -10.24 -47.67
C LYS A 455 -6.26 -9.81 -46.20
N LYS A 456 -6.83 -8.65 -45.88
CA LYS A 456 -6.94 -8.11 -44.51
C LYS A 456 -8.39 -8.05 -44.05
N TRP A 457 -8.58 -7.79 -42.76
CA TRP A 457 -9.87 -7.48 -42.15
C TRP A 457 -9.91 -6.00 -41.77
N ARG A 458 -10.93 -5.29 -42.24
CA ARG A 458 -11.17 -3.89 -41.89
C ARG A 458 -12.18 -3.81 -40.76
N LEU A 459 -11.74 -3.28 -39.62
CA LEU A 459 -12.59 -2.87 -38.51
C LEU A 459 -12.97 -1.40 -38.68
N ASN A 460 -14.26 -1.08 -38.62
CA ASN A 460 -14.75 0.29 -38.48
C ASN A 460 -15.41 0.45 -37.12
N LEU A 461 -15.14 1.56 -36.46
CA LEU A 461 -15.78 1.95 -35.21
C LEU A 461 -16.28 3.39 -35.31
N ARG A 462 -17.38 3.68 -34.61
CA ARG A 462 -17.91 5.02 -34.40
C ARG A 462 -17.96 5.30 -32.90
N LEU A 463 -17.21 6.30 -32.48
CA LEU A 463 -17.14 6.76 -31.10
C LEU A 463 -17.72 8.15 -31.00
N GLY A 464 -18.41 8.43 -29.90
CA GLY A 464 -18.85 9.77 -29.56
C GLY A 464 -18.69 10.08 -28.08
N GLN A 465 -18.85 11.35 -27.74
CA GLN A 465 -18.86 11.87 -26.38
C GLN A 465 -20.12 12.71 -26.14
N ALA A 466 -20.84 12.43 -25.06
CA ALA A 466 -22.00 13.24 -24.65
C ALA A 466 -21.58 14.42 -23.75
N ARG A 467 -22.35 15.52 -23.83
CA ARG A 467 -21.91 16.89 -23.55
C ARG A 467 -22.56 17.50 -22.29
N HIS A 468 -21.76 18.20 -21.47
CA HIS A 468 -22.18 19.26 -20.53
C HIS A 468 -21.42 20.60 -20.76
N GLY A 469 -20.76 20.80 -21.91
CA GLY A 469 -19.87 21.94 -22.21
C GLY A 469 -18.99 21.60 -23.44
N GLU A 470 -17.99 22.37 -23.85
CA GLU A 470 -17.13 22.07 -25.04
C GLU A 470 -16.67 20.61 -25.24
N SER A 471 -16.41 20.21 -26.49
CA SER A 471 -15.85 18.89 -26.80
C SER A 471 -14.46 18.75 -26.17
N TYR A 472 -14.25 17.66 -25.42
CA TYR A 472 -12.93 17.34 -24.87
C TYR A 472 -12.05 16.74 -25.96
N GLU A 473 -10.76 17.03 -25.87
CA GLU A 473 -9.76 16.36 -26.68
C GLU A 473 -9.21 15.13 -25.94
N LEU A 474 -9.52 13.94 -26.45
CA LEU A 474 -9.25 12.67 -25.76
C LEU A 474 -8.38 11.75 -26.63
N ASP A 475 -7.30 11.24 -26.04
CA ASP A 475 -6.52 10.13 -26.60
C ASP A 475 -7.02 8.84 -25.96
N ILE A 476 -7.81 8.06 -26.70
CA ILE A 476 -8.56 6.93 -26.16
C ILE A 476 -7.88 5.62 -26.58
N PRO A 477 -7.43 4.79 -25.63
CA PRO A 477 -6.93 3.45 -25.93
C PRO A 477 -8.03 2.56 -26.50
N VAL A 478 -7.74 1.85 -27.59
CA VAL A 478 -8.64 0.87 -28.20
C VAL A 478 -7.93 -0.47 -28.29
N ARG A 479 -8.55 -1.52 -27.78
CA ARG A 479 -8.02 -2.86 -27.84
C ARG A 479 -8.88 -3.74 -28.72
N VAL A 480 -8.24 -4.53 -29.58
CA VAL A 480 -8.92 -5.42 -30.53
C VAL A 480 -8.44 -6.85 -30.33
N THR A 481 -9.35 -7.75 -29.99
CA THR A 481 -9.05 -9.19 -29.90
C THR A 481 -9.18 -9.81 -31.28
N LEU A 482 -8.19 -10.62 -31.68
CA LEU A 482 -8.11 -11.24 -33.00
C LEU A 482 -8.34 -12.76 -32.92
N ASN A 483 -8.76 -13.37 -34.03
CA ASN A 483 -9.11 -14.79 -34.08
C ASN A 483 -7.91 -15.76 -34.06
N ASP A 484 -6.69 -15.24 -34.11
CA ASP A 484 -5.45 -16.00 -33.95
C ASP A 484 -5.00 -16.10 -32.48
N GLY A 485 -5.81 -15.57 -31.55
CA GLY A 485 -5.52 -15.56 -30.10
C GLY A 485 -4.71 -14.34 -29.65
N THR A 486 -4.28 -13.47 -30.57
CA THR A 486 -3.57 -12.23 -30.23
C THR A 486 -4.52 -11.07 -29.97
N ALA A 487 -3.99 -9.97 -29.42
CA ALA A 487 -4.71 -8.71 -29.29
C ALA A 487 -3.85 -7.55 -29.79
N ALA A 488 -4.46 -6.62 -30.52
CA ALA A 488 -3.86 -5.37 -30.96
C ALA A 488 -4.29 -4.20 -30.07
N SER A 489 -3.41 -3.22 -29.92
CA SER A 489 -3.67 -1.98 -29.17
C SER A 489 -3.47 -0.79 -30.11
N GLU A 490 -4.49 0.06 -30.18
CA GLU A 490 -4.53 1.31 -30.95
C GLU A 490 -4.79 2.48 -30.00
N THR A 491 -4.56 3.70 -30.45
CA THR A 491 -5.00 4.92 -29.77
C THR A 491 -5.71 5.82 -30.77
N VAL A 492 -6.92 6.26 -30.43
CA VAL A 492 -7.71 7.16 -31.27
C VAL A 492 -7.83 8.54 -30.64
N ARG A 493 -7.70 9.57 -31.45
CA ARG A 493 -7.96 10.96 -31.07
C ARG A 493 -9.43 11.27 -31.28
N LEU A 494 -10.17 11.61 -30.22
CA LEU A 494 -11.54 12.11 -30.29
C LEU A 494 -11.55 13.56 -29.78
N ASP A 495 -11.71 14.51 -30.70
CA ASP A 495 -11.76 15.96 -30.48
C ASP A 495 -13.11 16.59 -30.89
N SER A 496 -14.06 15.74 -31.30
CA SER A 496 -15.40 16.13 -31.73
C SER A 496 -16.47 15.34 -30.98
N THR A 497 -17.76 15.65 -31.20
CA THR A 497 -18.88 14.93 -30.56
C THR A 497 -19.00 13.48 -31.05
N ASP A 498 -18.64 13.21 -32.30
CA ASP A 498 -18.70 11.90 -32.96
C ASP A 498 -17.60 11.80 -34.01
N ALA A 499 -16.86 10.69 -34.03
CA ALA A 499 -15.85 10.38 -35.03
C ALA A 499 -15.90 8.91 -35.45
N SER A 500 -15.48 8.63 -36.68
CA SER A 500 -15.35 7.26 -37.21
C SER A 500 -13.89 6.93 -37.44
N PHE A 501 -13.48 5.74 -37.03
CA PHE A 501 -12.11 5.25 -37.19
C PHE A 501 -12.10 3.90 -37.90
N SER A 502 -11.02 3.61 -38.61
CA SER A 502 -10.85 2.38 -39.38
C SER A 502 -9.45 1.81 -39.21
N PHE A 503 -9.38 0.50 -38.97
CA PHE A 503 -8.13 -0.24 -38.77
C PHE A 503 -8.11 -1.50 -39.63
N ASP A 504 -6.92 -1.88 -40.11
CA ASP A 504 -6.73 -3.06 -40.96
C ASP A 504 -5.84 -4.10 -40.28
N TYR A 505 -6.36 -5.31 -40.06
CA TYR A 505 -5.68 -6.43 -39.39
C TYR A 505 -5.44 -7.61 -40.33
N SER A 506 -4.40 -8.41 -40.07
CA SER A 506 -4.13 -9.68 -40.77
C SER A 506 -5.09 -10.79 -40.36
N ALA A 507 -5.56 -10.77 -39.12
CA ALA A 507 -6.50 -11.72 -38.53
C ALA A 507 -7.89 -11.07 -38.32
N GLU A 508 -8.93 -11.89 -38.14
CA GLU A 508 -10.31 -11.42 -38.00
C GLU A 508 -10.53 -10.80 -36.60
N PRO A 509 -11.02 -9.54 -36.52
CA PRO A 509 -11.44 -8.94 -35.25
C PRO A 509 -12.65 -9.67 -34.64
N LEU A 510 -12.50 -10.12 -33.40
CA LEU A 510 -13.51 -10.83 -32.63
C LEU A 510 -14.22 -9.95 -31.59
N ALA A 511 -13.48 -9.04 -30.97
CA ALA A 511 -14.01 -8.10 -29.97
C ALA A 511 -13.23 -6.80 -30.00
N VAL A 512 -13.89 -5.70 -29.61
CA VAL A 512 -13.30 -4.36 -29.46
C VAL A 512 -13.61 -3.84 -28.08
N GLU A 513 -12.62 -3.28 -27.41
CA GLU A 513 -12.72 -2.69 -26.07
C GLU A 513 -12.19 -1.25 -26.14
N ILE A 514 -12.98 -0.29 -25.67
CA ILE A 514 -12.61 1.13 -25.61
C ILE A 514 -12.26 1.48 -24.17
N ASP A 515 -11.09 2.09 -23.98
CA ASP A 515 -10.53 2.43 -22.68
C ASP A 515 -10.55 1.27 -21.66
N PRO A 516 -10.02 0.07 -22.03
CA PRO A 516 -10.13 -1.13 -21.18
C PRO A 516 -9.37 -1.02 -19.85
N TYR A 517 -8.45 -0.06 -19.72
CA TYR A 517 -7.63 0.15 -18.51
C TYR A 517 -8.07 1.35 -17.67
N PHE A 518 -9.18 2.00 -18.02
CA PHE A 518 -9.66 3.21 -17.35
C PHE A 518 -8.57 4.30 -17.32
N ASP A 519 -7.92 4.51 -18.46
CA ASP A 519 -6.82 5.45 -18.68
C ASP A 519 -7.33 6.87 -18.93
N VAL A 520 -8.60 7.02 -19.35
CA VAL A 520 -9.21 8.31 -19.68
C VAL A 520 -10.09 8.82 -18.53
N PHE A 521 -9.94 10.08 -18.13
CA PHE A 521 -10.90 10.71 -17.23
C PHE A 521 -12.25 10.89 -17.93
N ARG A 522 -13.24 10.11 -17.50
CA ARG A 522 -14.58 10.09 -18.07
C ARG A 522 -15.59 9.65 -17.01
N LYS A 523 -16.85 9.95 -17.25
CA LYS A 523 -17.92 9.38 -16.45
C LYS A 523 -18.14 7.92 -16.85
N VAL A 524 -17.91 7.02 -15.90
CA VAL A 524 -18.04 5.57 -16.10
C VAL A 524 -19.50 5.15 -16.08
N SER A 525 -19.86 4.19 -16.95
CA SER A 525 -21.19 3.62 -16.95
C SER A 525 -21.40 2.71 -15.72
N PRO A 526 -22.61 2.65 -15.14
CA PRO A 526 -22.92 1.70 -14.07
C PRO A 526 -22.65 0.23 -14.42
N GLY A 527 -22.53 -0.14 -15.70
CA GLY A 527 -22.14 -1.50 -16.12
C GLY A 527 -20.65 -1.81 -15.98
N GLU A 528 -19.80 -0.79 -15.94
CA GLU A 528 -18.33 -0.89 -15.86
C GLU A 528 -17.82 -0.98 -14.43
N THR A 529 -18.63 -0.49 -13.49
CA THR A 529 -18.34 -0.50 -12.06
C THR A 529 -19.25 -1.49 -11.34
N PRO A 530 -18.76 -2.22 -10.33
CA PRO A 530 -19.63 -3.01 -9.48
C PRO A 530 -20.61 -2.07 -8.76
N ALA A 531 -21.87 -2.48 -8.59
CA ALA A 531 -22.80 -1.67 -7.80
C ALA A 531 -22.31 -1.60 -6.35
N SER A 532 -22.04 -0.41 -5.85
CA SER A 532 -21.41 -0.17 -4.56
C SER A 532 -22.33 0.57 -3.60
N LEU A 533 -22.05 0.48 -2.31
CA LEU A 533 -22.77 1.22 -1.28
C LEU A 533 -22.57 2.73 -1.41
N SER A 534 -21.46 3.19 -2.01
CA SER A 534 -21.22 4.62 -2.31
C SER A 534 -22.34 5.25 -3.12
N ARG A 535 -22.99 4.49 -4.02
CA ARG A 535 -24.10 4.99 -4.85
C ARG A 535 -25.30 5.44 -4.04
N ILE A 536 -25.66 4.70 -2.99
CA ILE A 536 -26.79 5.03 -2.11
C ILE A 536 -26.35 6.01 -1.01
N LEU A 537 -25.11 5.91 -0.53
CA LEU A 537 -24.56 6.84 0.45
C LEU A 537 -24.41 8.26 -0.12
N GLY A 538 -24.10 8.40 -1.42
CA GLY A 538 -24.04 9.68 -2.12
C GLY A 538 -25.38 10.15 -2.69
N ALA A 539 -26.49 9.44 -2.47
CA ALA A 539 -27.78 9.82 -3.01
C ALA A 539 -28.45 10.92 -2.17
N SER A 540 -29.13 11.86 -2.83
CA SER A 540 -29.90 12.89 -2.15
C SER A 540 -31.28 12.41 -1.70
N LYS A 541 -31.64 12.71 -0.44
CA LYS A 541 -32.92 12.42 0.22
C LYS A 541 -33.39 10.96 -0.02
N PRO A 542 -32.58 9.96 0.34
CA PRO A 542 -32.91 8.57 0.09
C PRO A 542 -34.14 8.16 0.94
N LEU A 543 -34.92 7.23 0.41
CA LEU A 543 -36.02 6.60 1.13
C LEU A 543 -35.48 5.47 2.00
N ILE A 544 -35.85 5.40 3.28
CA ILE A 544 -35.59 4.26 4.15
C ILE A 544 -36.91 3.50 4.33
N LEU A 545 -36.91 2.24 3.89
CA LEU A 545 -38.04 1.32 3.98
C LEU A 545 -37.84 0.36 5.14
N LEU A 546 -38.54 0.60 6.25
CA LEU A 546 -38.51 -0.24 7.45
C LEU A 546 -39.25 -1.58 7.25
N PRO A 547 -38.82 -2.66 7.93
CA PRO A 547 -39.61 -3.90 7.99
C PRO A 547 -41.02 -3.62 8.52
N ARG A 548 -41.99 -4.46 8.16
CA ARG A 548 -43.39 -4.29 8.64
C ARG A 548 -43.51 -4.36 10.15
N ASP A 549 -42.73 -5.24 10.77
CA ASP A 549 -42.73 -5.48 12.22
C ASP A 549 -41.46 -4.86 12.86
N ALA A 550 -41.06 -3.67 12.41
CA ALA A 550 -39.82 -3.03 12.84
C ALA A 550 -39.78 -2.78 14.36
N GLY A 551 -38.92 -3.52 15.07
CA GLY A 551 -38.56 -3.23 16.46
C GLY A 551 -37.66 -2.00 16.62
N ASP A 552 -37.27 -1.73 17.86
CA ASP A 552 -36.52 -0.51 18.22
C ASP A 552 -35.12 -0.45 17.59
N GLY A 553 -34.50 -1.61 17.33
CA GLY A 553 -33.20 -1.69 16.67
C GLY A 553 -33.22 -1.11 15.25
N TRP A 554 -34.24 -1.45 14.46
CA TRP A 554 -34.44 -0.92 13.10
C TRP A 554 -34.77 0.57 13.08
N LYS A 555 -35.63 1.02 14.00
CA LYS A 555 -36.00 2.44 14.12
C LYS A 555 -34.79 3.30 14.50
N THR A 556 -33.97 2.81 15.42
CA THR A 556 -32.73 3.48 15.84
C THR A 556 -31.71 3.53 14.70
N LEU A 557 -31.54 2.44 13.95
CA LEU A 557 -30.69 2.41 12.75
C LEU A 557 -31.14 3.44 11.72
N ALA A 558 -32.46 3.53 11.44
CA ALA A 558 -32.99 4.51 10.49
C ALA A 558 -32.81 5.95 10.96
N ALA A 559 -33.02 6.23 12.26
CA ALA A 559 -32.83 7.55 12.86
C ALA A 559 -31.36 8.00 12.92
N ALA A 560 -30.40 7.07 12.87
CA ALA A 560 -28.97 7.41 12.90
C ALA A 560 -28.51 8.18 11.63
N TRP A 561 -29.26 8.08 10.53
CA TRP A 561 -28.97 8.80 9.27
C TRP A 561 -29.73 10.12 9.12
N ASP A 562 -30.26 10.64 10.22
CA ASP A 562 -31.12 11.81 10.27
C ASP A 562 -30.39 13.13 10.60
N LYS A 563 -29.04 13.11 10.57
CA LYS A 563 -28.19 14.19 11.11
C LYS A 563 -27.97 15.38 10.19
N ASP A 564 -28.29 15.25 8.90
CA ASP A 564 -28.22 16.35 7.93
C ASP A 564 -29.64 16.82 7.56
N PRO A 565 -30.07 17.99 8.06
CA PRO A 565 -31.39 18.54 7.75
C PRO A 565 -31.64 18.79 6.26
N ALA A 566 -30.60 19.08 5.47
CA ALA A 566 -30.71 19.36 4.05
C ALA A 566 -30.87 18.08 3.21
N ASN A 567 -30.31 16.96 3.69
CA ASN A 567 -30.33 15.66 3.01
C ASN A 567 -31.13 14.56 3.76
N ARG A 568 -31.99 14.97 4.68
CA ARG A 568 -32.75 14.08 5.59
C ARG A 568 -33.48 12.96 4.83
N PRO A 569 -33.26 11.67 5.20
CA PRO A 569 -33.94 10.57 4.54
C PRO A 569 -35.43 10.56 4.90
N GLU A 570 -36.25 10.12 3.95
CA GLU A 570 -37.66 9.89 4.23
C GLU A 570 -37.84 8.47 4.76
N ILE A 571 -38.46 8.28 5.92
CA ILE A 571 -38.66 6.96 6.54
C ILE A 571 -40.10 6.50 6.33
N ARG A 572 -40.30 5.30 5.79
CA ARG A 572 -41.62 4.67 5.58
C ARG A 572 -41.57 3.18 5.90
N GLU A 573 -42.71 2.59 6.25
CA GLU A 573 -42.86 1.14 6.34
C GLU A 573 -42.96 0.48 4.96
N GLN A 574 -42.43 -0.74 4.81
CA GLN A 574 -42.54 -1.52 3.59
C GLN A 574 -44.00 -1.93 3.26
N ARG A 575 -44.50 -1.45 2.11
CA ARG A 575 -45.73 -1.94 1.46
C ARG A 575 -45.40 -2.95 0.35
N ALA A 576 -46.41 -3.64 -0.20
CA ALA A 576 -46.18 -4.58 -1.30
C ALA A 576 -45.61 -3.84 -2.54
N GLY A 577 -44.38 -4.18 -2.95
CA GLY A 577 -43.64 -3.50 -4.03
C GLY A 577 -42.21 -3.16 -3.60
N GLY A 578 -41.26 -3.13 -4.56
CA GLY A 578 -39.85 -2.79 -4.30
C GLY A 578 -39.60 -1.29 -4.10
N PRO A 579 -38.33 -0.84 -4.02
CA PRO A 579 -37.96 0.55 -3.73
C PRO A 579 -38.43 1.63 -4.71
N GLY A 580 -39.05 1.26 -5.84
CA GLY A 580 -39.53 2.21 -6.86
C GLY A 580 -38.39 2.89 -7.62
N ALA A 581 -38.65 4.08 -8.17
CA ALA A 581 -37.68 4.85 -8.96
C ALA A 581 -36.82 5.83 -8.13
N ARG A 582 -36.95 5.82 -6.79
CA ARG A 582 -36.18 6.69 -5.88
C ARG A 582 -35.02 5.95 -5.23
N PRO A 583 -33.91 6.63 -4.92
CA PRO A 583 -32.84 6.03 -4.13
C PRO A 583 -33.38 5.51 -2.80
N ALA A 584 -33.07 4.26 -2.43
CA ALA A 584 -33.65 3.67 -1.23
C ALA A 584 -32.77 2.66 -0.48
N TRP A 585 -32.84 2.72 0.84
CA TRP A 585 -32.43 1.66 1.77
C TRP A 585 -33.62 0.76 2.08
N LEU A 586 -33.49 -0.52 1.79
CA LEU A 586 -34.44 -1.57 2.15
C LEU A 586 -33.93 -2.25 3.43
N LEU A 587 -34.67 -2.13 4.52
CA LEU A 587 -34.34 -2.78 5.79
C LEU A 587 -35.29 -3.96 5.96
N ALA A 588 -34.75 -5.16 6.20
CA ALA A 588 -35.53 -6.41 6.22
C ALA A 588 -35.12 -7.32 7.37
N SER A 589 -36.12 -7.88 8.05
CA SER A 589 -35.90 -8.91 9.08
C SER A 589 -35.99 -10.32 8.50
N SER A 590 -36.57 -10.50 7.31
CA SER A 590 -36.63 -11.78 6.63
C SER A 590 -36.43 -11.70 5.11
N GLU A 591 -35.76 -12.72 4.58
CA GLU A 591 -35.62 -12.99 3.14
C GLU A 591 -36.96 -13.34 2.47
N LYS A 592 -37.98 -13.70 3.26
CA LYS A 592 -39.32 -14.07 2.77
C LYS A 592 -40.16 -12.85 2.40
N GLU A 593 -39.81 -11.66 2.90
CA GLU A 593 -40.50 -10.41 2.55
C GLU A 593 -40.46 -10.17 1.04
N SER A 594 -41.59 -9.74 0.46
CA SER A 594 -41.74 -9.67 -1.00
C SER A 594 -40.72 -8.74 -1.68
N GLY A 595 -40.41 -7.59 -1.08
CA GLY A 595 -39.40 -6.65 -1.56
C GLY A 595 -37.99 -7.21 -1.46
N THR A 596 -37.65 -7.81 -0.32
CA THR A 596 -36.36 -8.47 -0.07
C THR A 596 -36.12 -9.62 -1.06
N ARG A 597 -37.11 -10.48 -1.28
CA ARG A 597 -37.00 -11.60 -2.23
C ARG A 597 -36.78 -11.11 -3.66
N ALA A 598 -37.43 -10.03 -4.06
CA ALA A 598 -37.21 -9.43 -5.37
C ALA A 598 -35.80 -8.86 -5.50
N PHE A 599 -35.31 -8.16 -4.47
CA PHE A 599 -33.97 -7.61 -4.41
C PHE A 599 -32.88 -8.70 -4.46
N LEU A 600 -33.00 -9.76 -3.65
CA LEU A 600 -32.05 -10.87 -3.68
C LEU A 600 -32.06 -11.59 -5.04
N ARG A 601 -33.22 -11.75 -5.69
CA ARG A 601 -33.29 -12.34 -7.03
C ARG A 601 -32.56 -11.50 -8.09
N SER A 602 -32.61 -10.18 -8.02
CA SER A 602 -31.93 -9.32 -8.99
C SER A 602 -30.40 -9.39 -8.87
N LEU A 603 -29.88 -9.83 -7.72
CA LEU A 603 -28.45 -9.98 -7.46
C LEU A 603 -27.88 -11.35 -7.89
N ARG A 604 -28.73 -12.36 -8.14
CA ARG A 604 -28.28 -13.71 -8.52
C ARG A 604 -27.37 -13.74 -9.75
N PRO A 605 -27.66 -13.01 -10.85
CA PRO A 605 -26.77 -12.98 -12.02
C PRO A 605 -25.36 -12.44 -11.72
N TYR A 606 -25.22 -11.69 -10.62
CA TYR A 606 -23.98 -10.99 -10.26
C TYR A 606 -23.15 -11.73 -9.21
N GLY A 607 -23.57 -12.94 -8.83
CA GLY A 607 -22.81 -13.84 -7.95
C GLY A 607 -23.43 -14.08 -6.58
N LEU A 608 -24.64 -13.58 -6.30
CA LEU A 608 -25.35 -13.97 -5.08
C LEU A 608 -25.92 -15.39 -5.22
N GLY A 609 -25.51 -16.29 -4.33
CA GLY A 609 -26.08 -17.62 -4.16
C GLY A 609 -26.73 -17.82 -2.79
N GLY A 610 -27.11 -19.05 -2.47
CA GLY A 610 -27.66 -19.42 -1.16
C GLY A 610 -29.08 -19.96 -1.21
N SER A 611 -29.54 -20.45 -0.06
CA SER A 611 -30.82 -21.12 0.14
C SER A 611 -31.67 -20.40 1.21
N GLY A 612 -32.76 -21.00 1.69
CA GLY A 612 -33.70 -20.34 2.60
C GLY A 612 -33.11 -19.83 3.93
N ASP A 613 -32.01 -20.43 4.39
CA ASP A 613 -31.41 -20.11 5.70
C ASP A 613 -29.96 -19.60 5.63
N SER A 614 -29.44 -19.40 4.41
CA SER A 614 -28.05 -18.98 4.18
C SER A 614 -27.90 -18.16 2.90
N LEU A 615 -26.93 -17.24 2.89
CA LEU A 615 -26.50 -16.56 1.66
C LEU A 615 -25.07 -16.97 1.31
N LYS A 616 -24.83 -17.22 0.02
CA LYS A 616 -23.49 -17.51 -0.51
C LYS A 616 -22.92 -16.28 -1.19
N LEU A 617 -21.81 -15.78 -0.67
CA LEU A 617 -21.14 -14.54 -1.09
C LEU A 617 -19.63 -14.77 -1.18
N GLY A 618 -19.03 -14.42 -2.32
CA GLY A 618 -17.58 -14.56 -2.52
C GLY A 618 -17.06 -16.00 -2.41
N GLY A 619 -17.91 -17.00 -2.66
CA GLY A 619 -17.58 -18.42 -2.56
C GLY A 619 -17.93 -19.06 -1.21
N ASP A 620 -18.09 -18.26 -0.16
CA ASP A 620 -18.39 -18.71 1.20
C ASP A 620 -19.89 -18.64 1.49
N GLU A 621 -20.39 -19.52 2.36
CA GLU A 621 -21.78 -19.60 2.77
C GLU A 621 -21.96 -19.13 4.21
N PHE A 622 -22.92 -18.22 4.45
CA PHE A 622 -23.13 -17.57 5.73
C PHE A 622 -24.57 -17.78 6.20
N PRO A 623 -24.80 -18.34 7.41
CA PRO A 623 -26.14 -18.52 7.97
C PRO A 623 -26.81 -17.18 8.31
N LEU A 624 -28.10 -17.05 7.98
CA LEU A 624 -28.91 -15.85 8.26
C LEU A 624 -29.11 -15.57 9.77
N ASP A 625 -29.08 -16.61 10.62
CA ASP A 625 -29.35 -16.48 12.06
C ASP A 625 -28.15 -15.95 12.87
N SER A 626 -26.96 -15.94 12.29
CA SER A 626 -25.72 -15.50 12.94
C SER A 626 -25.03 -14.35 12.23
N HIS A 627 -25.60 -13.88 11.10
CA HIS A 627 -24.97 -12.83 10.31
C HIS A 627 -25.95 -11.76 9.86
N THR A 628 -25.42 -10.55 9.71
CA THR A 628 -26.10 -9.41 9.09
C THR A 628 -25.49 -9.13 7.73
N PHE A 629 -26.34 -8.93 6.73
CA PHE A 629 -25.95 -8.72 5.34
C PHE A 629 -26.28 -7.30 4.91
N VAL A 630 -25.35 -6.66 4.23
CA VAL A 630 -25.57 -5.35 3.61
C VAL A 630 -25.22 -5.46 2.14
N LEU A 631 -26.19 -5.28 1.25
CA LEU A 631 -26.09 -5.60 -0.18
C LEU A 631 -26.49 -4.39 -1.03
N ALA A 632 -25.59 -3.87 -1.84
CA ALA A 632 -25.87 -2.84 -2.83
C ALA A 632 -26.70 -3.40 -3.99
N GLY A 633 -27.70 -2.67 -4.44
CA GLY A 633 -28.60 -3.05 -5.52
C GLY A 633 -27.98 -2.79 -6.89
N VAL A 634 -28.17 -3.72 -7.83
CA VAL A 634 -27.69 -3.58 -9.21
C VAL A 634 -28.82 -3.00 -10.07
N GLY A 635 -28.67 -1.74 -10.49
CA GLY A 635 -29.68 -1.01 -11.28
C GLY A 635 -29.33 0.46 -11.55
N GLY A 636 -30.21 1.16 -12.27
CA GLY A 636 -30.06 2.59 -12.57
C GLY A 636 -30.28 3.48 -11.35
N THR A 637 -31.33 3.20 -10.58
CA THR A 637 -31.62 3.88 -9.31
C THR A 637 -30.78 3.28 -8.17
N PRO A 638 -30.01 4.09 -7.41
CA PRO A 638 -29.24 3.58 -6.27
C PRO A 638 -30.14 2.91 -5.24
N SER A 639 -29.76 1.73 -4.76
CA SER A 639 -30.46 1.07 -3.65
C SER A 639 -29.53 0.17 -2.86
N ALA A 640 -29.89 -0.15 -1.62
CA ALA A 640 -29.20 -1.14 -0.82
C ALA A 640 -30.18 -1.88 0.11
N LEU A 641 -29.85 -3.12 0.45
CA LEU A 641 -30.60 -3.98 1.38
C LEU A 641 -29.74 -4.22 2.63
N ILE A 642 -30.33 -4.03 3.81
CA ILE A 642 -29.82 -4.56 5.08
C ILE A 642 -30.75 -5.69 5.50
N LEU A 643 -30.23 -6.91 5.56
CA LEU A 643 -30.95 -8.11 5.98
C LEU A 643 -30.32 -8.65 7.26
N SER A 644 -31.12 -8.72 8.34
CA SER A 644 -30.69 -9.28 9.61
C SER A 644 -31.84 -9.92 10.37
N ARG A 645 -31.60 -11.10 10.97
CA ARG A 645 -32.55 -11.73 11.91
C ARG A 645 -32.28 -11.33 13.38
N ALA A 646 -31.24 -10.53 13.66
CA ALA A 646 -30.82 -10.10 15.00
C ALA A 646 -30.83 -8.57 15.13
N GLU A 647 -31.77 -8.02 15.90
CA GLU A 647 -32.00 -6.57 15.97
C GLU A 647 -31.13 -5.85 17.00
N GLU A 648 -30.67 -6.56 18.03
CA GLU A 648 -30.05 -5.99 19.23
C GLU A 648 -28.80 -5.13 18.94
N ASN A 649 -28.05 -5.47 17.90
CA ASN A 649 -26.79 -4.81 17.56
C ASN A 649 -26.87 -3.92 16.31
N LEU A 650 -28.03 -3.84 15.64
CA LEU A 650 -28.21 -3.01 14.44
C LEU A 650 -27.84 -1.53 14.60
N PRO A 651 -28.07 -0.86 15.75
CA PRO A 651 -27.65 0.54 15.92
C PRO A 651 -26.14 0.77 15.71
N ARG A 652 -25.30 -0.26 15.95
CA ARG A 652 -23.85 -0.19 15.74
C ARG A 652 -23.47 -0.15 14.26
N LEU A 653 -24.35 -0.62 13.37
CA LEU A 653 -24.10 -0.73 11.94
C LEU A 653 -24.07 0.64 11.25
N ALA A 654 -24.92 1.59 11.68
CA ALA A 654 -25.04 2.92 11.09
C ALA A 654 -23.70 3.67 11.04
N ALA A 655 -22.94 3.61 12.15
CA ALA A 655 -21.63 4.26 12.26
C ALA A 655 -20.55 3.57 11.42
N LYS A 656 -20.69 2.26 11.16
CA LYS A 656 -19.70 1.48 10.41
C LYS A 656 -19.83 1.64 8.91
N LEU A 657 -21.06 1.70 8.39
CA LEU A 657 -21.34 1.64 6.94
C LEU A 657 -20.64 2.68 6.05
N PRO A 658 -20.45 3.95 6.46
CA PRO A 658 -19.71 4.92 5.65
C PRO A 658 -18.27 4.47 5.29
N HIS A 659 -17.63 3.66 6.14
CA HIS A 659 -16.28 3.13 5.88
C HIS A 659 -16.25 2.02 4.82
N TYR A 660 -17.42 1.52 4.40
CA TYR A 660 -17.56 0.39 3.49
C TYR A 660 -18.15 0.78 2.12
N GLY A 661 -18.21 2.09 1.80
CA GLY A 661 -18.84 2.59 0.57
C GLY A 661 -18.35 1.93 -0.72
N LYS A 662 -17.07 1.55 -0.81
CA LYS A 662 -16.50 0.90 -2.00
C LYS A 662 -17.01 -0.52 -2.28
N TYR A 663 -17.59 -1.18 -1.28
CA TYR A 663 -18.01 -2.57 -1.39
C TYR A 663 -19.44 -2.67 -1.94
N SER A 664 -19.72 -3.77 -2.61
CA SER A 664 -21.07 -4.14 -3.04
C SER A 664 -21.83 -4.92 -2.00
N TRP A 665 -21.12 -5.73 -1.21
CA TRP A 665 -21.74 -6.55 -0.19
C TRP A 665 -20.82 -6.69 1.03
N LEU A 666 -21.45 -6.77 2.20
CA LEU A 666 -20.81 -6.92 3.50
C LEU A 666 -21.53 -8.01 4.28
N VAL A 667 -20.75 -8.78 5.02
CA VAL A 667 -21.24 -9.78 5.98
C VAL A 667 -20.65 -9.44 7.34
N PHE A 668 -21.52 -9.28 8.32
CA PHE A 668 -21.18 -9.00 9.70
C PHE A 668 -21.57 -10.18 10.59
N ASP A 669 -20.77 -10.48 11.61
CA ASP A 669 -21.14 -11.41 12.70
C ASP A 669 -22.19 -10.80 13.64
N ARG A 670 -22.58 -11.54 14.68
CA ARG A 670 -23.56 -11.08 15.68
C ARG A 670 -23.09 -9.84 16.45
N GLU A 671 -21.78 -9.70 16.64
CA GLU A 671 -21.12 -8.56 17.29
C GLU A 671 -20.96 -7.34 16.36
N MET A 672 -21.40 -7.45 15.11
CA MET A 672 -21.30 -6.46 14.03
C MET A 672 -19.86 -6.21 13.57
N ASN A 673 -18.95 -7.16 13.67
CA ASN A 673 -17.64 -7.11 13.02
C ASN A 673 -17.75 -7.63 11.59
N ALA A 674 -17.11 -6.94 10.65
CA ALA A 674 -17.13 -7.37 9.25
C ALA A 674 -16.30 -8.63 9.09
N VAL A 675 -16.95 -9.76 8.84
CA VAL A 675 -16.29 -11.07 8.62
C VAL A 675 -15.96 -11.30 7.14
N LYS A 676 -16.71 -10.68 6.22
CA LYS A 676 -16.44 -10.73 4.79
C LYS A 676 -16.94 -9.46 4.10
N THR A 677 -16.22 -9.02 3.09
CA THR A 677 -16.61 -7.91 2.21
C THR A 677 -16.27 -8.25 0.77
N GLY A 678 -16.96 -7.64 -0.19
CA GLY A 678 -16.61 -7.82 -1.59
C GLY A 678 -17.46 -7.00 -2.55
N ALA A 679 -17.22 -7.24 -3.84
CA ALA A 679 -17.88 -6.56 -4.93
C ALA A 679 -18.73 -7.55 -5.75
N TRP A 680 -19.82 -7.06 -6.35
CA TRP A 680 -20.54 -7.79 -7.38
C TRP A 680 -19.68 -7.90 -8.64
N ARG A 681 -19.95 -8.90 -9.47
CA ARG A 681 -19.42 -8.87 -10.84
C ARG A 681 -20.03 -7.67 -11.57
N PRO A 682 -19.26 -6.83 -12.29
CA PRO A 682 -19.82 -5.79 -13.14
C PRO A 682 -20.75 -6.39 -14.20
N ALA A 683 -21.76 -5.62 -14.62
CA ALA A 683 -22.75 -6.08 -15.62
C ALA A 683 -22.16 -6.19 -17.04
N GLY A 684 -20.97 -5.63 -17.26
CA GLY A 684 -20.29 -5.55 -18.55
C GLY A 684 -20.22 -4.11 -19.03
N SER A 685 -19.13 -3.79 -19.73
CA SER A 685 -18.92 -2.43 -20.24
C SER A 685 -19.70 -2.19 -21.54
N PRO A 686 -20.44 -1.06 -21.67
CA PRO A 686 -21.02 -0.65 -22.95
C PRO A 686 -19.95 -0.21 -23.97
N LEU A 687 -18.71 -0.05 -23.53
CA LEU A 687 -17.54 0.25 -24.35
C LEU A 687 -16.81 -1.02 -24.81
N VAL A 688 -17.37 -2.21 -24.51
CA VAL A 688 -16.91 -3.49 -25.04
C VAL A 688 -17.94 -4.03 -26.00
N LYS A 689 -17.49 -4.40 -27.20
CA LYS A 689 -18.34 -4.99 -28.23
C LYS A 689 -17.73 -6.27 -28.78
N VAL A 690 -18.41 -7.38 -28.51
CA VAL A 690 -18.15 -8.67 -29.16
C VAL A 690 -18.77 -8.64 -30.56
N LEU A 691 -17.93 -8.84 -31.58
CA LEU A 691 -18.31 -8.80 -33.00
C LEU A 691 -18.80 -10.16 -33.52
N LYS A 692 -18.37 -11.26 -32.89
CA LYS A 692 -18.73 -12.62 -33.26
C LYS A 692 -19.28 -13.38 -32.06
N LYS A 693 -20.47 -13.97 -32.21
CA LYS A 693 -21.17 -14.68 -31.12
C LYS A 693 -20.28 -15.79 -30.55
N GLY A 694 -20.10 -15.81 -29.23
CA GLY A 694 -19.29 -16.81 -28.53
C GLY A 694 -17.78 -16.49 -28.45
N ALA A 695 -17.32 -15.39 -29.04
CA ALA A 695 -15.97 -14.92 -28.81
C ALA A 695 -15.84 -14.24 -27.44
N GLU A 696 -14.76 -14.53 -26.73
CA GLU A 696 -14.37 -13.82 -25.50
C GLU A 696 -13.24 -12.84 -25.80
N PRO A 697 -13.22 -11.66 -25.14
CA PRO A 697 -12.07 -10.77 -25.19
C PRO A 697 -10.79 -11.48 -24.72
N ALA A 698 -9.66 -11.17 -25.35
CA ALA A 698 -8.37 -11.68 -24.90
C ALA A 698 -8.10 -11.25 -23.44
N PRO A 699 -7.43 -12.10 -22.62
CA PRO A 699 -7.02 -11.74 -21.27
C PRO A 699 -6.30 -10.39 -21.25
N ALA A 700 -6.52 -9.56 -20.22
CA ALA A 700 -5.80 -8.28 -20.10
C ALA A 700 -4.28 -8.50 -20.21
N PRO A 701 -3.54 -7.64 -20.93
CA PRO A 701 -2.09 -7.73 -21.01
C PRO A 701 -1.47 -7.51 -19.63
N ALA A 702 -0.17 -7.81 -19.55
CA ALA A 702 0.60 -7.57 -18.34
C ALA A 702 0.43 -6.11 -17.86
N PRO A 703 0.33 -5.89 -16.53
CA PRO A 703 0.29 -4.55 -15.95
C PRO A 703 1.48 -3.70 -16.43
N ARG A 704 1.27 -2.39 -16.52
CA ARG A 704 2.34 -1.43 -16.82
C ARG A 704 3.39 -1.47 -15.70
N ALA A 705 4.66 -1.33 -16.07
CA ALA A 705 5.74 -1.10 -15.10
C ALA A 705 5.49 0.19 -14.30
N PRO A 706 5.61 0.17 -12.96
CA PRO A 706 5.41 1.35 -12.14
C PRO A 706 6.44 2.44 -12.50
N LEU A 707 6.05 3.71 -12.34
CA LEU A 707 6.90 4.87 -12.64
C LEU A 707 8.18 4.92 -11.78
N GLY A 708 8.11 4.36 -10.56
CA GLY A 708 9.21 4.21 -9.64
C GLY A 708 8.85 3.17 -8.57
N GLU A 709 9.86 2.61 -7.93
CA GLU A 709 9.71 1.65 -6.82
C GLU A 709 10.74 1.96 -5.73
N PRO A 710 10.39 1.79 -4.44
CA PRO A 710 11.36 1.89 -3.36
C PRO A 710 12.46 0.85 -3.59
N ALA A 711 13.70 1.22 -3.25
CA ALA A 711 14.80 0.26 -3.26
C ALA A 711 14.41 -0.93 -2.36
N PRO A 712 14.54 -2.18 -2.86
CA PRO A 712 14.27 -3.36 -2.06
C PRO A 712 15.09 -3.32 -0.77
N LEU A 713 14.50 -3.75 0.36
CA LEU A 713 15.23 -3.81 1.63
C LEU A 713 16.43 -4.78 1.54
N PHE A 714 16.28 -5.83 0.75
CA PHE A 714 17.29 -6.85 0.48
C PHE A 714 17.77 -6.79 -0.96
N SER A 715 19.06 -7.01 -1.21
CA SER A 715 19.72 -6.81 -2.50
C SER A 715 19.46 -7.97 -3.47
N PRO A 716 18.68 -7.77 -4.57
CA PRO A 716 18.50 -8.79 -5.59
C PRO A 716 19.82 -9.18 -6.26
N SER A 717 20.74 -8.22 -6.42
CA SER A 717 22.05 -8.45 -7.03
C SER A 717 22.98 -9.30 -6.17
N LEU A 718 22.96 -9.14 -4.84
CA LEU A 718 23.74 -10.00 -3.95
C LEU A 718 23.16 -11.42 -3.92
N MET A 719 21.82 -11.54 -3.87
CA MET A 719 21.18 -12.85 -3.97
C MET A 719 21.54 -13.56 -5.28
N LYS A 720 21.53 -12.83 -6.40
CA LYS A 720 21.97 -13.34 -7.71
C LYS A 720 23.40 -13.83 -7.68
N LYS A 721 24.32 -13.01 -7.17
CA LYS A 721 25.74 -13.37 -7.05
C LYS A 721 25.92 -14.65 -6.23
N THR A 722 25.23 -14.79 -5.10
CA THR A 722 25.30 -16.01 -4.27
C THR A 722 24.73 -17.22 -5.01
N ALA A 723 23.57 -17.09 -5.65
CA ALA A 723 22.97 -18.19 -6.39
C ALA A 723 23.86 -18.67 -7.55
N GLU A 724 24.43 -17.74 -8.32
CA GLU A 724 25.38 -18.05 -9.39
C GLU A 724 26.65 -18.73 -8.85
N ALA A 725 27.19 -18.25 -7.73
CA ALA A 725 28.37 -18.84 -7.11
C ALA A 725 28.14 -20.28 -6.66
N LEU A 726 27.03 -20.56 -5.96
CA LEU A 726 26.72 -21.90 -5.44
C LEU A 726 26.35 -22.89 -6.54
N SER A 727 25.57 -22.46 -7.54
CA SER A 727 25.18 -23.32 -8.67
C SER A 727 26.31 -23.57 -9.66
N GLY A 728 27.34 -22.71 -9.68
CA GLY A 728 28.51 -22.85 -10.54
C GLY A 728 29.64 -23.72 -9.96
N LEU A 729 29.48 -24.29 -8.75
CA LEU A 729 30.54 -25.04 -8.09
C LEU A 729 30.88 -26.35 -8.82
N LYS A 730 32.17 -26.60 -9.00
CA LYS A 730 32.67 -27.75 -9.75
C LYS A 730 32.32 -29.05 -9.04
N GLY A 731 31.66 -29.96 -9.77
CA GLY A 731 31.23 -31.26 -9.25
C GLY A 731 29.86 -31.25 -8.56
N GLY A 732 29.15 -30.11 -8.60
CA GLY A 732 27.84 -29.94 -7.97
C GLY A 732 27.93 -29.90 -6.44
N ARG A 733 26.77 -29.84 -5.78
CA ARG A 733 26.64 -29.83 -4.31
C ARG A 733 26.09 -31.15 -3.76
N GLY A 734 26.40 -32.24 -4.47
CA GLY A 734 26.10 -33.61 -4.05
C GLY A 734 26.75 -33.96 -2.70
N PRO A 735 26.13 -34.84 -1.90
CA PRO A 735 26.73 -35.36 -0.67
C PRO A 735 28.18 -35.85 -0.87
N GLY A 736 29.12 -35.28 -0.13
CA GLY A 736 30.55 -35.62 -0.19
C GLY A 736 31.32 -35.07 -1.41
N SER A 737 30.70 -34.25 -2.25
CA SER A 737 31.35 -33.63 -3.40
C SER A 737 32.33 -32.50 -3.02
N PRO A 738 33.33 -32.18 -3.87
CA PRO A 738 34.18 -31.00 -3.68
C PRO A 738 33.38 -29.69 -3.65
N GLY A 739 32.35 -29.56 -4.50
CA GLY A 739 31.50 -28.37 -4.55
C GLY A 739 30.67 -28.18 -3.28
N LEU A 740 30.22 -29.25 -2.62
CA LEU A 740 29.59 -29.14 -1.30
C LEU A 740 30.54 -28.55 -0.25
N ALA A 741 31.80 -29.01 -0.19
CA ALA A 741 32.79 -28.47 0.74
C ALA A 741 33.17 -27.01 0.44
N GLU A 742 33.19 -26.63 -0.84
CA GLU A 742 33.40 -25.25 -1.27
C GLU A 742 32.21 -24.35 -0.90
N ALA A 743 30.97 -24.84 -1.06
CA ALA A 743 29.76 -24.15 -0.61
C ALA A 743 29.79 -23.87 0.90
N ALA A 744 30.12 -24.89 1.71
CA ALA A 744 30.27 -24.74 3.16
C ALA A 744 31.28 -23.64 3.52
N SER A 745 32.44 -23.62 2.84
CA SER A 745 33.49 -22.63 3.04
C SER A 745 33.05 -21.22 2.66
N LEU A 746 32.32 -21.07 1.55
CA LEU A 746 31.76 -19.81 1.09
C LEU A 746 30.77 -19.25 2.12
N ILE A 747 29.82 -20.06 2.58
CA ILE A 747 28.80 -19.64 3.55
C ILE A 747 29.45 -19.23 4.88
N GLY A 748 30.40 -20.02 5.39
CA GLY A 748 31.13 -19.69 6.62
C GLY A 748 31.95 -18.40 6.49
N SER A 749 32.57 -18.16 5.33
CA SER A 749 33.28 -16.91 5.04
C SER A 749 32.34 -15.71 5.01
N GLU A 750 31.19 -15.83 4.36
CA GLU A 750 30.17 -14.77 4.32
C GLU A 750 29.66 -14.46 5.73
N PHE A 751 29.32 -15.45 6.55
CA PHE A 751 28.95 -15.22 7.97
C PHE A 751 30.02 -14.43 8.73
N GLY A 752 31.30 -14.76 8.52
CA GLY A 752 32.43 -14.03 9.11
C GLY A 752 32.50 -12.57 8.63
N GLN A 753 32.34 -12.33 7.32
CA GLN A 753 32.37 -10.99 6.74
C GLN A 753 31.18 -10.12 7.19
N ILE A 754 30.01 -10.74 7.36
CA ILE A 754 28.81 -10.08 7.87
C ILE A 754 28.97 -9.72 9.35
N GLY A 755 29.81 -10.46 10.10
CA GLY A 755 30.09 -10.21 11.52
C GLY A 755 29.29 -11.06 12.50
N LEU A 756 28.69 -12.16 12.02
CA LEU A 756 27.98 -13.13 12.89
C LEU A 756 28.95 -13.80 13.87
N LYS A 757 28.42 -14.32 14.97
CA LYS A 757 29.19 -15.11 15.93
C LYS A 757 28.98 -16.60 15.69
N PRO A 758 30.00 -17.46 15.80
CA PRO A 758 29.80 -18.91 15.79
C PRO A 758 28.83 -19.35 16.90
N PHE A 759 27.93 -20.30 16.60
CA PHE A 759 26.88 -20.73 17.54
C PHE A 759 27.41 -21.40 18.82
N GLU A 760 28.38 -22.32 18.72
CA GLU A 760 28.91 -23.07 19.89
C GLU A 760 30.25 -22.54 20.44
N GLY A 761 30.74 -21.41 19.92
CA GLY A 761 32.12 -20.98 20.13
C GLY A 761 33.12 -21.82 19.31
N GLY A 762 34.18 -21.20 18.81
CA GLY A 762 35.11 -21.83 17.87
C GLY A 762 34.91 -21.33 16.44
N ASP A 763 34.51 -22.21 15.51
CA ASP A 763 34.25 -21.89 14.11
C ASP A 763 32.76 -22.04 13.74
N PHE A 764 32.37 -21.56 12.55
CA PHE A 764 30.98 -21.66 12.07
C PHE A 764 30.55 -23.08 11.67
N PHE A 765 31.44 -24.08 11.74
CA PHE A 765 31.28 -25.37 11.10
C PHE A 765 30.97 -26.47 12.13
N LEU A 766 29.70 -26.80 12.28
CA LEU A 766 29.22 -27.87 13.15
C LEU A 766 29.39 -29.22 12.45
N ARG A 767 30.38 -29.99 12.90
CA ARG A 767 30.77 -31.26 12.29
C ARG A 767 30.08 -32.42 13.01
N GLU A 768 29.23 -33.14 12.30
CA GLU A 768 28.37 -34.18 12.86
C GLU A 768 28.57 -35.52 12.13
N ASN A 769 28.36 -36.63 12.84
CA ASN A 769 28.42 -37.97 12.26
C ASN A 769 27.01 -38.55 12.19
N ALA A 770 26.55 -38.87 10.97
CA ALA A 770 25.29 -39.57 10.72
C ALA A 770 25.58 -40.94 10.12
N GLY A 771 25.76 -41.95 10.98
CA GLY A 771 26.23 -43.27 10.57
C GLY A 771 27.67 -43.20 10.03
N ALA A 772 27.89 -43.61 8.78
CA ALA A 772 29.18 -43.54 8.11
C ALA A 772 29.44 -42.17 7.42
N ARG A 773 28.45 -41.27 7.37
CA ARG A 773 28.57 -39.96 6.75
C ARG A 773 29.04 -38.91 7.76
N ARG A 774 29.95 -38.05 7.30
CA ARG A 774 30.39 -36.85 8.02
C ARG A 774 29.70 -35.64 7.39
N LEU A 775 28.90 -34.95 8.18
CA LEU A 775 28.11 -33.80 7.78
C LEU A 775 28.71 -32.52 8.36
N VAL A 776 28.49 -31.40 7.68
CA VAL A 776 28.95 -30.09 8.15
C VAL A 776 27.83 -29.06 8.05
N ASN A 777 27.14 -28.78 9.16
CA ASN A 777 26.19 -27.66 9.22
C ASN A 777 26.94 -26.34 9.46
N ILE A 778 26.47 -25.24 8.88
CA ILE A 778 27.09 -23.92 9.03
C ILE A 778 26.19 -23.02 9.84
N ALA A 779 26.61 -22.59 11.03
CA ALA A 779 25.73 -21.92 12.00
C ALA A 779 26.32 -20.60 12.54
N GLY A 780 25.63 -19.48 12.27
CA GLY A 780 26.01 -18.14 12.70
C GLY A 780 24.89 -17.44 13.49
N LEU A 781 25.26 -16.85 14.62
CA LEU A 781 24.36 -16.24 15.60
C LEU A 781 24.46 -14.72 15.57
N VAL A 782 23.29 -14.07 15.47
CA VAL A 782 23.10 -12.67 15.87
C VAL A 782 22.52 -12.67 17.29
N ARG A 783 23.26 -12.09 18.24
CA ARG A 783 22.84 -12.06 19.64
C ARG A 783 21.72 -11.03 19.85
N GLY A 784 20.66 -11.45 20.54
CA GLY A 784 19.52 -10.60 20.89
C GLY A 784 19.92 -9.46 21.83
N ALA A 785 19.24 -8.31 21.68
CA ALA A 785 19.52 -7.10 22.44
C ALA A 785 19.04 -7.17 23.90
N THR A 786 17.90 -7.82 24.17
CA THR A 786 17.24 -7.85 25.49
C THR A 786 16.99 -9.27 26.00
N LEU A 787 16.79 -10.24 25.10
CA LEU A 787 16.50 -11.65 25.38
C LEU A 787 17.51 -12.57 24.67
N PRO A 788 18.82 -12.46 24.97
CA PRO A 788 19.87 -13.11 24.18
C PRO A 788 19.89 -14.65 24.28
N ASP A 789 19.23 -15.23 25.28
CA ASP A 789 19.19 -16.68 25.51
C ASP A 789 17.99 -17.36 24.84
N GLU A 790 17.04 -16.59 24.32
CA GLU A 790 15.89 -17.06 23.54
C GLU A 790 16.23 -16.93 22.05
N THR A 791 15.91 -17.95 21.24
CA THR A 791 16.38 -18.02 19.84
C THR A 791 15.27 -18.31 18.84
N VAL A 792 15.31 -17.61 17.71
CA VAL A 792 14.58 -17.95 16.47
C VAL A 792 15.59 -18.48 15.46
N ILE A 793 15.24 -19.55 14.73
CA ILE A 793 16.12 -20.10 13.68
C ILE A 793 15.59 -19.71 12.30
N VAL A 794 16.47 -19.18 11.46
CA VAL A 794 16.27 -19.07 10.01
C VAL A 794 17.19 -20.09 9.34
N ALA A 795 16.60 -21.03 8.62
CA ALA A 795 17.31 -22.18 8.06
C ALA A 795 17.18 -22.26 6.54
N ALA A 796 18.17 -22.87 5.90
CA ALA A 796 18.11 -23.38 4.53
C ALA A 796 19.05 -24.59 4.45
N HIS A 797 18.91 -25.46 3.45
CA HIS A 797 19.96 -26.44 3.15
C HIS A 797 20.85 -25.94 2.02
N TYR A 798 22.09 -26.39 1.99
CA TYR A 798 23.05 -25.98 0.96
C TYR A 798 23.55 -27.15 0.10
N ASP A 799 23.24 -28.39 0.47
CA ASP A 799 23.41 -29.57 -0.37
C ASP A 799 22.35 -29.64 -1.47
N HIS A 800 22.64 -30.43 -2.50
CA HIS A 800 21.72 -30.78 -3.58
C HIS A 800 22.07 -32.18 -4.13
N LEU A 801 21.41 -32.61 -5.20
CA LEU A 801 21.67 -33.89 -5.86
C LEU A 801 23.10 -34.05 -6.38
N ALA A 802 23.63 -35.27 -6.24
CA ALA A 802 24.91 -35.65 -6.84
C ALA A 802 24.80 -35.77 -8.37
N PRO A 803 25.87 -35.48 -9.14
CA PRO A 803 25.89 -35.73 -10.58
C PRO A 803 25.53 -37.17 -10.93
N ALA A 804 24.66 -37.36 -11.92
CA ALA A 804 24.19 -38.66 -12.38
C ALA A 804 24.02 -38.67 -13.91
N ASP A 805 24.32 -39.80 -14.56
CA ASP A 805 24.12 -40.04 -16.00
C ASP A 805 24.69 -38.96 -16.93
N GLY A 806 25.86 -38.41 -16.58
CA GLY A 806 26.53 -37.36 -17.35
C GLY A 806 25.94 -35.95 -17.15
N ASN A 807 24.90 -35.82 -16.33
CA ASN A 807 24.28 -34.55 -15.97
C ASN A 807 24.81 -34.04 -14.62
N THR A 808 24.96 -32.72 -14.51
CA THR A 808 25.18 -32.02 -13.25
C THR A 808 23.90 -31.28 -12.88
N PHE A 809 23.52 -31.33 -11.61
CA PHE A 809 22.34 -30.64 -11.09
C PHE A 809 22.80 -29.35 -10.38
N PRO A 810 22.56 -28.15 -10.96
CA PRO A 810 23.08 -26.91 -10.39
C PRO A 810 22.36 -26.49 -9.09
N GLY A 811 21.09 -26.86 -8.92
CA GLY A 811 20.33 -26.57 -7.71
C GLY A 811 20.13 -25.08 -7.44
N ALA A 812 19.90 -24.30 -8.50
CA ALA A 812 19.76 -22.86 -8.35
C ALA A 812 18.56 -22.47 -7.47
N ASN A 813 17.38 -23.02 -7.76
CA ASN A 813 16.24 -22.87 -6.89
C ASN A 813 16.37 -23.79 -5.68
N ASP A 814 16.90 -25.00 -5.85
CA ASP A 814 17.02 -26.03 -4.82
C ASP A 814 18.49 -26.37 -4.46
N ASN A 815 19.13 -25.72 -3.51
CA ASN A 815 18.59 -24.62 -2.71
C ASN A 815 19.56 -23.45 -2.58
N ALA A 816 20.23 -23.10 -3.68
CA ALA A 816 21.06 -21.88 -3.70
C ALA A 816 20.22 -20.61 -3.43
N SER A 817 18.95 -20.62 -3.84
CA SER A 817 17.99 -19.54 -3.59
C SER A 817 17.72 -19.32 -2.09
N GLY A 818 17.52 -20.38 -1.30
CA GLY A 818 17.33 -20.32 0.14
C GLY A 818 18.57 -19.80 0.88
N VAL A 819 19.75 -20.30 0.52
CA VAL A 819 21.03 -19.82 1.08
C VAL A 819 21.27 -18.34 0.75
N ALA A 820 20.98 -17.91 -0.48
CA ALA A 820 21.11 -16.52 -0.89
C ALA A 820 20.21 -15.58 -0.05
N MET A 821 18.96 -15.99 0.19
CA MET A 821 18.03 -15.24 1.06
C MET A 821 18.50 -15.24 2.52
N LEU A 822 18.98 -16.38 3.02
CA LEU A 822 19.50 -16.54 4.38
C LEU A 822 20.66 -15.58 4.66
N LEU A 823 21.61 -15.42 3.72
CA LEU A 823 22.75 -14.49 3.86
C LEU A 823 22.30 -13.01 3.88
N GLU A 824 21.30 -12.64 3.09
CA GLU A 824 20.73 -11.28 3.08
C GLU A 824 20.01 -10.96 4.40
N LEU A 825 19.23 -11.91 4.93
CA LEU A 825 18.62 -11.76 6.26
C LEU A 825 19.69 -11.64 7.35
N ALA A 826 20.75 -12.46 7.28
CA ALA A 826 21.88 -12.37 8.20
C ALA A 826 22.54 -10.97 8.19
N ARG A 827 22.76 -10.39 7.01
CA ARG A 827 23.27 -9.01 6.86
C ARG A 827 22.38 -7.98 7.54
N HIS A 828 21.07 -8.09 7.33
CA HIS A 828 20.10 -7.18 7.94
C HIS A 828 20.14 -7.26 9.47
N TYR A 829 20.04 -8.46 10.04
CA TYR A 829 19.99 -8.63 11.49
C TYR A 829 21.33 -8.36 12.18
N ALA A 830 22.47 -8.55 11.51
CA ALA A 830 23.77 -8.13 12.04
C ALA A 830 23.86 -6.61 12.23
N ALA A 831 23.28 -5.83 11.31
CA ALA A 831 23.20 -4.38 11.42
C ALA A 831 22.11 -3.90 12.39
N SER A 832 21.05 -4.70 12.57
CA SER A 832 19.90 -4.39 13.42
C SER A 832 19.48 -5.61 14.26
N PRO A 833 20.18 -5.89 15.37
CA PRO A 833 19.83 -7.02 16.23
C PRO A 833 18.41 -6.88 16.81
N PRO A 834 17.59 -7.95 16.81
CA PRO A 834 16.26 -7.94 17.42
C PRO A 834 16.36 -8.21 18.93
N GLU A 835 15.21 -8.31 19.61
CA GLU A 835 15.19 -8.55 21.06
C GLU A 835 15.76 -9.93 21.44
N ARG A 836 15.31 -10.98 20.73
CA ARG A 836 15.83 -12.34 20.84
C ARG A 836 16.99 -12.60 19.91
N SER A 837 17.78 -13.62 20.19
CA SER A 837 18.82 -14.06 19.27
C SER A 837 18.21 -14.67 18.00
N VAL A 838 18.89 -14.48 16.86
CA VAL A 838 18.54 -15.14 15.59
C VAL A 838 19.72 -16.00 15.17
N LEU A 839 19.47 -17.29 15.02
CA LEU A 839 20.43 -18.27 14.51
C LEU A 839 20.17 -18.51 13.02
N PHE A 840 21.16 -18.18 12.20
CA PHE A 840 21.19 -18.52 10.79
C PHE A 840 21.94 -19.83 10.61
N ILE A 841 21.30 -20.84 10.02
CA ILE A 841 21.89 -22.16 9.82
C ILE A 841 21.70 -22.68 8.40
N ALA A 842 22.79 -23.13 7.78
CA ALA A 842 22.77 -23.84 6.51
C ALA A 842 23.01 -25.34 6.78
N PHE A 843 22.03 -26.19 6.47
CA PHE A 843 22.08 -27.63 6.70
C PHE A 843 22.70 -28.42 5.55
N ASP A 844 23.37 -29.51 5.91
CA ASP A 844 23.92 -30.53 5.01
C ASP A 844 23.08 -31.81 5.06
N GLY A 845 22.98 -32.53 3.95
CA GLY A 845 22.30 -33.82 3.84
C GLY A 845 20.78 -33.76 3.96
N GLU A 846 20.15 -32.67 3.51
CA GLU A 846 18.69 -32.57 3.38
C GLU A 846 18.16 -33.62 2.41
N GLU A 847 18.81 -33.71 1.24
CA GLU A 847 18.44 -34.59 0.12
C GLU A 847 18.56 -36.08 0.47
N ASP A 848 19.34 -36.37 1.51
CA ASP A 848 19.54 -37.70 2.08
C ASP A 848 18.59 -38.00 3.27
N GLY A 849 17.50 -37.24 3.39
CA GLY A 849 16.48 -37.42 4.42
C GLY A 849 16.74 -36.61 5.69
N ARG A 850 17.17 -35.34 5.52
CA ARG A 850 17.33 -34.33 6.60
C ARG A 850 18.37 -34.71 7.64
N LEU A 851 19.47 -35.33 7.21
CA LEU A 851 20.46 -35.88 8.14
C LEU A 851 21.10 -34.79 9.01
N GLY A 852 21.41 -33.61 8.43
CA GLY A 852 22.00 -32.48 9.14
C GLY A 852 21.08 -31.89 10.19
N SER A 853 19.82 -31.56 9.85
CA SER A 853 18.88 -31.01 10.84
C SER A 853 18.49 -32.02 11.93
N LYS A 854 18.38 -33.32 11.61
CA LYS A 854 18.17 -34.37 12.63
C LYS A 854 19.35 -34.47 13.60
N ALA A 855 20.58 -34.42 13.09
CA ALA A 855 21.77 -34.47 13.92
C ALA A 855 21.89 -33.22 14.80
N PHE A 856 21.63 -32.02 14.25
CA PHE A 856 21.60 -30.76 14.99
C PHE A 856 20.57 -30.74 16.11
N VAL A 857 19.32 -31.14 15.84
CA VAL A 857 18.27 -31.22 16.86
C VAL A 857 18.67 -32.17 18.00
N LYS A 858 19.31 -33.30 17.67
CA LYS A 858 19.79 -34.27 18.65
C LYS A 858 20.92 -33.71 19.52
N THR A 859 21.79 -32.86 18.98
CA THR A 859 22.96 -32.31 19.71
C THR A 859 22.57 -31.18 20.66
N LEU A 860 21.48 -30.45 20.40
CA LEU A 860 20.99 -29.36 21.26
C LEU A 860 20.57 -29.82 22.68
N GLY A 861 19.92 -30.98 22.78
CA GLY A 861 19.33 -31.47 24.04
C GLY A 861 18.10 -30.66 24.50
N GLU A 862 17.35 -31.20 25.47
CA GLU A 862 16.04 -30.65 25.89
C GLU A 862 16.11 -29.18 26.36
N LYS A 863 17.17 -28.82 27.10
CA LYS A 863 17.32 -27.47 27.65
C LYS A 863 17.43 -26.41 26.53
N ARG A 864 18.24 -26.66 25.50
CA ARG A 864 18.38 -25.71 24.38
C ARG A 864 17.17 -25.73 23.46
N LEU A 865 16.53 -26.90 23.27
CA LEU A 865 15.26 -26.97 22.53
C LEU A 865 14.18 -26.10 23.17
N ALA A 866 14.09 -26.07 24.50
CA ALA A 866 13.15 -25.20 25.22
C ALA A 866 13.45 -23.70 25.07
N GLN A 867 14.64 -23.32 24.60
CA GLN A 867 15.01 -21.93 24.31
C GLN A 867 14.69 -21.51 22.87
N LEU A 868 14.27 -22.45 22.01
CA LEU A 868 13.88 -22.17 20.64
C LEU A 868 12.40 -21.76 20.59
N ASN A 869 12.12 -20.55 20.12
CA ASN A 869 10.75 -20.09 19.91
C ASN A 869 10.14 -20.76 18.66
N ALA A 870 10.83 -20.67 17.53
CA ALA A 870 10.36 -21.21 16.26
C ALA A 870 11.49 -21.32 15.22
N VAL A 871 11.20 -22.08 14.15
CA VAL A 871 12.08 -22.20 12.96
C VAL A 871 11.33 -21.76 11.70
N VAL A 872 12.00 -20.93 10.88
CA VAL A 872 11.58 -20.56 9.53
C VAL A 872 12.58 -21.15 8.55
N ASN A 873 12.19 -22.20 7.83
CA ASN A 873 13.01 -22.87 6.82
C ASN A 873 12.74 -22.30 5.42
N LEU A 874 13.81 -22.07 4.65
CA LEU A 874 13.79 -21.51 3.31
C LEU A 874 14.22 -22.59 2.32
N ASP A 875 13.33 -22.97 1.42
CA ASP A 875 13.56 -24.01 0.43
C ASP A 875 12.81 -23.62 -0.85
N THR A 876 13.50 -23.64 -1.99
CA THR A 876 12.93 -23.34 -3.32
C THR A 876 12.19 -22.00 -3.39
N VAL A 877 12.80 -20.95 -2.83
CA VAL A 877 12.25 -19.58 -2.73
C VAL A 877 12.54 -18.70 -3.95
N GLY A 878 13.23 -19.23 -4.97
CA GLY A 878 13.70 -18.49 -6.14
C GLY A 878 12.70 -18.33 -7.28
N LYS A 879 11.58 -19.07 -7.27
CA LYS A 879 10.52 -18.98 -8.30
C LYS A 879 9.15 -18.86 -7.68
N MET A 880 8.56 -17.67 -7.72
CA MET A 880 7.29 -17.38 -7.07
C MET A 880 6.13 -17.31 -8.06
N THR A 881 5.00 -17.92 -7.72
CA THR A 881 3.78 -17.81 -8.53
C THR A 881 2.96 -16.55 -8.19
N LYS A 882 1.88 -16.29 -8.93
CA LYS A 882 0.91 -15.22 -8.63
C LYS A 882 0.28 -15.33 -7.23
N ASP A 883 0.33 -16.52 -6.63
CA ASP A 883 -0.24 -16.80 -5.32
C ASP A 883 0.73 -16.44 -4.17
N GLY A 884 1.94 -15.98 -4.51
CA GLY A 884 2.96 -15.56 -3.54
C GLY A 884 3.68 -16.75 -2.92
N VAL A 885 3.93 -16.68 -1.60
CA VAL A 885 4.71 -17.67 -0.87
C VAL A 885 3.81 -18.79 -0.33
N PHE A 886 4.21 -20.04 -0.56
CA PHE A 886 3.55 -21.19 0.03
C PHE A 886 4.21 -21.58 1.34
N VAL A 887 3.38 -22.04 2.29
CA VAL A 887 3.80 -22.32 3.67
C VAL A 887 3.42 -23.75 4.02
N LEU A 888 4.41 -24.58 4.33
CA LEU A 888 4.26 -25.92 4.91
C LEU A 888 4.54 -25.89 6.42
N GLY A 889 3.96 -26.83 7.17
CA GLY A 889 4.18 -26.94 8.63
C GLY A 889 3.40 -25.94 9.48
N ALA A 890 2.48 -25.17 8.89
CA ALA A 890 1.67 -24.18 9.62
C ALA A 890 0.76 -24.79 10.70
N SER A 891 0.53 -26.11 10.68
CA SER A 891 -0.14 -26.86 11.75
C SER A 891 0.69 -26.99 13.03
N SER A 892 1.98 -26.70 12.99
CA SER A 892 2.88 -26.76 14.15
C SER A 892 2.60 -25.69 15.22
N SER A 893 1.74 -24.70 14.93
CA SER A 893 1.22 -23.74 15.91
C SER A 893 -0.09 -23.11 15.41
N ASP A 894 -1.02 -22.84 16.32
CA ASP A 894 -2.25 -22.08 16.03
C ASP A 894 -1.96 -20.61 15.66
N LYS A 895 -0.74 -20.10 15.92
CA LYS A 895 -0.36 -18.71 15.67
C LYS A 895 0.11 -18.43 14.25
N TRP A 896 0.59 -19.44 13.51
CA TRP A 896 1.14 -19.23 12.16
C TRP A 896 0.19 -18.48 11.20
N PRO A 897 -1.11 -18.82 11.10
CA PRO A 897 -2.04 -18.10 10.22
C PRO A 897 -2.20 -16.63 10.57
N HIS A 898 -2.01 -16.24 11.83
CA HIS A 898 -2.11 -14.85 12.27
C HIS A 898 -0.84 -14.07 11.97
N ILE A 899 0.32 -14.67 12.25
CA ILE A 899 1.64 -14.08 11.98
C ILE A 899 1.81 -13.84 10.48
N LEU A 900 1.57 -14.86 9.66
CA LEU A 900 1.74 -14.78 8.20
C LEU A 900 0.73 -13.84 7.55
N ARG A 901 -0.49 -13.75 8.08
CA ARG A 901 -1.47 -12.75 7.64
C ARG A 901 -0.99 -11.34 7.94
N GLY A 902 -0.44 -11.10 9.14
CA GLY A 902 0.18 -9.82 9.50
C GLY A 902 1.33 -9.46 8.56
N ALA A 903 2.28 -10.39 8.39
CA ALA A 903 3.44 -10.20 7.50
C ALA A 903 3.03 -9.93 6.04
N SER A 904 2.13 -10.74 5.48
CA SER A 904 1.64 -10.57 4.11
C SER A 904 0.89 -9.27 3.91
N PHE A 905 0.16 -8.84 4.93
CA PHE A 905 -0.57 -7.58 4.90
C PHE A 905 0.37 -6.38 4.98
N VAL A 906 1.45 -6.46 5.75
CA VAL A 906 2.51 -5.44 5.78
C VAL A 906 3.21 -5.37 4.43
N THR A 907 3.71 -6.49 3.90
CA THR A 907 4.55 -6.51 2.69
C THR A 907 3.76 -6.41 1.38
N GLY A 908 2.44 -6.63 1.44
CA GLY A 908 1.58 -6.78 0.27
C GLY A 908 1.86 -8.05 -0.54
N LEU A 909 2.68 -8.97 -0.03
CA LEU A 909 2.98 -10.25 -0.66
C LEU A 909 1.99 -11.31 -0.18
N PRO A 910 1.17 -11.91 -1.06
CA PRO A 910 0.23 -12.95 -0.63
C PRO A 910 0.97 -14.21 -0.13
N HIS A 911 0.27 -14.99 0.69
CA HIS A 911 0.73 -16.31 1.10
C HIS A 911 -0.40 -17.34 0.99
N LYS A 912 -0.01 -18.61 0.86
CA LYS A 912 -0.92 -19.76 0.93
C LYS A 912 -0.43 -20.79 1.94
N LEU A 913 -1.31 -21.16 2.87
CA LEU A 913 -1.05 -22.27 3.79
C LEU A 913 -1.38 -23.59 3.09
N VAL A 914 -0.39 -24.48 2.99
CA VAL A 914 -0.57 -25.85 2.48
C VAL A 914 -1.03 -26.71 3.65
N LYS A 915 -2.23 -27.29 3.56
CA LYS A 915 -2.86 -28.07 4.63
C LYS A 915 -2.40 -29.53 4.68
N GLU A 916 -1.83 -30.03 3.59
CA GLU A 916 -1.40 -31.42 3.47
C GLU A 916 -0.02 -31.62 4.12
N ASP A 917 0.14 -32.68 4.90
CA ASP A 917 1.42 -33.11 5.44
C ASP A 917 2.22 -33.80 4.32
N LEU A 918 2.97 -33.00 3.56
CA LEU A 918 3.87 -33.47 2.50
C LEU A 918 5.17 -34.03 3.10
N ASP A 919 5.84 -34.89 2.33
CA ASP A 919 7.27 -35.14 2.56
C ASP A 919 7.98 -33.77 2.43
N SER A 920 8.82 -33.47 3.40
CA SER A 920 9.06 -32.10 3.88
C SER A 920 10.52 -31.91 4.24
N SER A 921 10.98 -30.66 4.20
CA SER A 921 12.37 -30.28 4.44
C SER A 921 12.75 -30.19 5.93
N ASP A 922 13.89 -29.55 6.23
CA ASP A 922 14.54 -29.49 7.55
C ASP A 922 13.66 -29.01 8.70
N GLN A 923 12.61 -28.21 8.43
CA GLN A 923 11.64 -27.78 9.45
C GLN A 923 11.03 -28.97 10.18
N VAL A 924 10.88 -30.12 9.52
CA VAL A 924 10.22 -31.27 10.15
C VAL A 924 11.06 -31.94 11.22
N SER A 925 12.40 -31.88 11.15
CA SER A 925 13.23 -32.32 12.28
C SER A 925 12.90 -31.55 13.57
N PHE A 926 12.54 -30.26 13.45
CA PHE A 926 12.09 -29.44 14.57
C PHE A 926 10.62 -29.71 14.94
N VAL A 927 9.76 -29.94 13.95
CA VAL A 927 8.38 -30.40 14.18
C VAL A 927 8.34 -31.77 14.89
N GLU A 928 9.31 -32.64 14.69
CA GLU A 928 9.38 -33.91 15.43
C GLU A 928 9.84 -33.69 16.89
N ALA A 929 10.63 -32.65 17.15
CA ALA A 929 11.26 -32.38 18.46
C ALA A 929 10.51 -31.38 19.38
N GLY A 930 9.24 -31.07 19.10
CA GLY A 930 8.44 -30.18 19.94
C GLY A 930 8.49 -28.68 19.59
N VAL A 931 9.40 -28.24 18.72
CA VAL A 931 9.55 -26.84 18.31
C VAL A 931 8.61 -26.48 17.14
N PRO A 932 7.85 -25.37 17.20
CA PRO A 932 7.07 -24.88 16.06
C PRO A 932 7.96 -24.51 14.87
N ALA A 933 7.63 -24.98 13.68
CA ALA A 933 8.44 -24.74 12.50
C ALA A 933 7.62 -24.73 11.21
N ILE A 934 8.03 -23.88 10.27
CA ILE A 934 7.43 -23.77 8.93
C ILE A 934 8.51 -23.83 7.85
N GLN A 935 8.11 -24.22 6.65
CA GLN A 935 8.88 -24.04 5.43
C GLN A 935 8.17 -23.04 4.52
N LEU A 936 8.94 -22.14 3.92
CA LEU A 936 8.51 -21.19 2.92
C LEU A 936 9.13 -21.57 1.57
N PHE A 937 8.29 -21.64 0.53
CA PHE A 937 8.71 -21.96 -0.83
C PHE A 937 7.88 -21.21 -1.88
N GLY A 938 8.39 -21.09 -3.11
CA GLY A 938 7.79 -20.28 -4.16
C GLY A 938 6.58 -20.90 -4.89
N GLY A 939 6.32 -22.20 -4.65
CA GLY A 939 5.26 -22.98 -5.27
C GLY A 939 5.81 -24.10 -6.17
N PRO A 940 4.98 -24.68 -7.06
CA PRO A 940 5.43 -25.71 -7.99
C PRO A 940 6.51 -25.20 -8.95
N ASP A 941 7.60 -25.97 -9.12
CA ASP A 941 8.70 -25.66 -10.03
C ASP A 941 8.89 -26.77 -11.09
N PRO A 942 8.72 -26.48 -12.39
CA PRO A 942 8.94 -27.45 -13.45
C PRO A 942 10.40 -27.87 -13.63
N ASP A 943 11.38 -27.11 -13.12
CA ASP A 943 12.80 -27.45 -13.15
C ASP A 943 13.29 -28.17 -11.90
N TYR A 944 12.42 -28.45 -10.92
CA TYR A 944 12.78 -29.10 -9.66
C TYR A 944 13.55 -30.41 -9.89
N HIS A 945 14.71 -30.56 -9.24
CA HIS A 945 15.62 -31.71 -9.36
C HIS A 945 16.13 -31.97 -10.80
N LYS A 946 16.21 -30.96 -11.66
CA LYS A 946 16.67 -31.11 -13.06
C LYS A 946 17.95 -30.32 -13.34
N PRO A 947 18.73 -30.72 -14.36
CA PRO A 947 19.89 -29.95 -14.83
C PRO A 947 19.51 -28.53 -15.32
N THR A 948 18.22 -28.31 -15.60
CA THR A 948 17.69 -27.02 -16.04
C THR A 948 17.38 -26.06 -14.90
N ASP A 949 17.55 -26.47 -13.63
CA ASP A 949 17.46 -25.59 -12.46
C ASP A 949 18.68 -24.67 -12.37
N THR A 950 18.60 -23.52 -13.04
CA THR A 950 19.72 -22.64 -13.37
C THR A 950 19.48 -21.20 -12.86
N PRO A 951 20.53 -20.47 -12.44
CA PRO A 951 20.36 -19.16 -11.79
C PRO A 951 19.64 -18.10 -12.65
N ASP A 952 19.79 -18.15 -13.97
CA ASP A 952 19.14 -17.20 -14.89
C ASP A 952 17.62 -17.30 -14.91
N LYS A 953 17.04 -18.38 -14.37
CA LYS A 953 15.59 -18.58 -14.27
C LYS A 953 14.99 -18.12 -12.94
N LEU A 954 15.79 -17.65 -11.99
CA LEU A 954 15.29 -17.17 -10.70
C LEU A 954 14.78 -15.73 -10.79
N ASP A 955 13.74 -15.41 -10.04
CA ASP A 955 13.24 -14.04 -9.89
C ASP A 955 13.79 -13.39 -8.62
N TYR A 956 14.95 -12.75 -8.74
CA TYR A 956 15.64 -12.12 -7.61
C TYR A 956 14.88 -10.94 -7.01
N ARG A 957 14.00 -10.27 -7.77
CA ARG A 957 13.14 -9.21 -7.22
C ARG A 957 12.03 -9.81 -6.36
N ALA A 958 11.41 -10.89 -6.83
CA ALA A 958 10.47 -11.67 -6.04
C ALA A 958 11.13 -12.22 -4.77
N MET A 959 12.36 -12.74 -4.85
CA MET A 959 13.12 -13.21 -3.70
C MET A 959 13.34 -12.11 -2.67
N ALA A 960 13.74 -10.90 -3.07
CA ALA A 960 13.91 -9.78 -2.16
C ALA A 960 12.58 -9.41 -1.43
N ARG A 961 11.44 -9.47 -2.14
CA ARG A 961 10.12 -9.28 -1.53
C ARG A 961 9.73 -10.41 -0.59
N ALA A 962 10.07 -11.65 -0.92
CA ALA A 962 9.85 -12.80 -0.05
C ALA A 962 10.70 -12.69 1.23
N ALA A 963 11.93 -12.21 1.13
CA ALA A 963 12.78 -11.92 2.28
C ALA A 963 12.17 -10.88 3.23
N GLU A 964 11.47 -9.86 2.71
CA GLU A 964 10.69 -8.93 3.56
C GLU A 964 9.57 -9.63 4.34
N LEU A 965 8.89 -10.61 3.74
CA LEU A 965 7.88 -11.42 4.44
C LEU A 965 8.54 -12.31 5.52
N VAL A 966 9.69 -12.90 5.22
CA VAL A 966 10.48 -13.67 6.20
C VAL A 966 10.92 -12.77 7.35
N ARG A 967 11.41 -11.56 7.08
CA ARG A 967 11.81 -10.58 8.08
C ARG A 967 10.64 -10.17 8.98
N GLU A 968 9.47 -9.85 8.42
CA GLU A 968 8.28 -9.53 9.24
C GLU A 968 7.84 -10.71 10.12
N THR A 969 7.97 -11.93 9.61
CA THR A 969 7.67 -13.16 10.37
C THR A 969 8.69 -13.36 11.49
N ALA A 970 9.98 -13.26 11.19
CA ALA A 970 11.08 -13.42 12.14
C ALA A 970 11.08 -12.31 13.20
N ASP A 971 10.76 -11.06 12.86
CA ASP A 971 10.65 -9.95 13.81
C ASP A 971 9.52 -10.16 14.82
N TYR A 972 8.38 -10.69 14.38
CA TYR A 972 7.30 -11.03 15.33
C TYR A 972 7.77 -12.09 16.33
N LEU A 973 8.48 -13.12 15.84
CA LEU A 973 9.00 -14.21 16.66
C LEU A 973 10.15 -13.77 17.57
N ALA A 974 11.02 -12.90 17.07
CA ALA A 974 12.20 -12.41 17.76
C ALA A 974 11.94 -11.14 18.59
N GLY A 975 10.73 -10.58 18.53
CA GLY A 975 10.26 -9.44 19.33
C GLY A 975 9.83 -9.85 20.75
N PRO A 976 9.06 -9.03 21.47
CA PRO A 976 8.72 -9.27 22.87
C PRO A 976 7.53 -10.22 23.08
N ALA A 977 6.87 -10.68 22.01
CA ALA A 977 5.72 -11.57 22.10
C ALA A 977 6.09 -12.89 22.81
N PRO A 978 5.17 -13.54 23.55
CA PRO A 978 5.43 -14.86 24.12
C PRO A 978 5.80 -15.89 23.03
N PHE A 979 6.49 -16.96 23.43
CA PHE A 979 6.77 -18.07 22.54
C PHE A 979 5.48 -18.61 21.93
N ILE A 980 5.54 -18.94 20.64
CA ILE A 980 4.44 -19.65 20.01
C ILE A 980 4.49 -21.11 20.47
N THR A 981 3.33 -21.70 20.71
CA THR A 981 3.23 -23.07 21.22
C THR A 981 2.55 -23.97 20.21
N ARG A 982 2.78 -25.27 20.35
CA ARG A 982 1.97 -26.27 19.66
C ARG A 982 0.56 -26.34 20.23
N PRO A 983 -0.44 -26.69 19.42
CA PRO A 983 -1.76 -27.03 19.93
C PRO A 983 -1.68 -28.28 20.82
N SER A 984 -2.29 -28.22 22.00
CA SER A 984 -2.37 -29.33 22.93
C SER A 984 -3.13 -30.52 22.33
N GLY A 985 -2.57 -31.72 22.45
CA GLY A 985 -3.19 -32.96 21.95
C GLY A 985 -2.82 -33.38 20.52
N THR A 986 -1.93 -32.64 19.85
CA THR A 986 -1.42 -33.02 18.53
C THR A 986 -0.38 -34.15 18.68
N PRO A 987 -0.56 -35.34 18.06
CA PRO A 987 0.44 -36.40 18.11
C PRO A 987 1.79 -35.92 17.57
N ALA A 988 2.91 -36.38 18.15
CA ALA A 988 4.21 -36.25 17.50
C ALA A 988 4.10 -36.87 16.10
N ALA A 989 4.48 -36.12 15.06
CA ALA A 989 4.35 -36.56 13.68
C ALA A 989 4.99 -37.95 13.52
N ALA A 990 4.20 -38.91 13.03
CA ALA A 990 4.72 -40.24 12.70
C ALA A 990 5.73 -40.11 11.55
N ALA A 991 6.85 -40.82 11.67
CA ALA A 991 7.95 -40.84 10.71
C ALA A 991 7.46 -41.02 9.25
N SER A 992 8.12 -40.32 8.31
CA SER A 992 7.76 -40.31 6.89
C SER A 992 7.84 -41.68 6.22
N ALA A 993 6.99 -41.84 5.21
CA ALA A 993 6.95 -42.97 4.28
C ALA A 993 8.22 -43.01 3.40
N GLY A 994 8.61 -44.20 2.96
CA GLY A 994 9.91 -44.45 2.31
C GLY A 994 10.22 -43.64 1.05
N THR A 995 11.52 -43.48 0.77
CA THR A 995 12.10 -42.78 -0.39
C THR A 995 11.52 -43.24 -1.73
N ARG A 996 10.97 -42.30 -2.49
CA ARG A 996 10.40 -42.50 -3.83
C ARG A 996 11.49 -42.66 -4.91
N LYS A 997 11.42 -43.74 -5.70
CA LYS A 997 12.39 -44.09 -6.77
C LYS A 997 11.89 -43.88 -8.21
N VAL A 998 10.63 -43.45 -8.39
CA VAL A 998 9.98 -43.35 -9.70
C VAL A 998 9.32 -41.99 -9.92
N SER A 999 9.41 -41.46 -11.15
CA SER A 999 8.69 -40.25 -11.55
C SER A 999 7.46 -40.58 -12.40
N THR A 1000 6.45 -39.72 -12.28
CA THR A 1000 5.22 -39.76 -13.08
C THR A 1000 5.09 -38.51 -13.96
N GLY A 1001 5.88 -37.46 -13.68
CA GLY A 1001 5.77 -36.13 -14.28
C GLY A 1001 4.58 -35.28 -13.82
N LEU A 1002 3.88 -35.69 -12.76
CA LEU A 1002 2.83 -34.88 -12.15
C LEU A 1002 3.44 -33.64 -11.49
N VAL A 1003 2.99 -32.45 -11.89
CA VAL A 1003 3.18 -31.23 -11.11
C VAL A 1003 1.87 -30.98 -10.36
N PRO A 1004 1.84 -31.13 -9.03
CA PRO A 1004 0.60 -31.03 -8.28
C PRO A 1004 0.15 -29.59 -8.10
N ASP A 1005 -1.15 -29.41 -7.99
CA ASP A 1005 -1.76 -28.16 -7.58
C ASP A 1005 -1.92 -28.13 -6.06
N PHE A 1006 -0.93 -27.57 -5.37
CA PHE A 1006 -0.93 -27.41 -3.92
C PHE A 1006 -2.07 -26.51 -3.38
N ALA A 1007 -2.80 -25.80 -4.26
CA ALA A 1007 -3.94 -24.97 -3.88
C ALA A 1007 -5.28 -25.71 -4.01
N TYR A 1008 -5.30 -26.94 -4.52
CA TYR A 1008 -6.51 -27.75 -4.61
C TYR A 1008 -6.95 -28.23 -3.22
N GLN A 1009 -8.27 -28.24 -2.96
CA GLN A 1009 -8.85 -28.68 -1.67
C GLN A 1009 -9.87 -29.82 -1.80
N GLY A 1010 -9.99 -30.42 -2.99
CA GLY A 1010 -10.88 -31.57 -3.21
C GLY A 1010 -10.15 -32.90 -2.97
N GLU A 1011 -10.90 -34.00 -3.00
CA GLU A 1011 -10.35 -35.35 -2.83
C GLU A 1011 -9.58 -35.79 -4.09
N GLY A 1012 -8.32 -36.21 -3.92
CA GLY A 1012 -7.40 -36.59 -4.99
C GLY A 1012 -6.31 -35.53 -5.25
N VAL A 1013 -5.38 -35.81 -6.16
CA VAL A 1013 -4.31 -34.87 -6.51
C VAL A 1013 -4.58 -34.23 -7.86
N ARG A 1014 -4.93 -32.94 -7.86
CA ARG A 1014 -5.10 -32.17 -9.10
C ARG A 1014 -3.74 -31.84 -9.72
N ALA A 1015 -3.60 -32.07 -11.02
CA ALA A 1015 -2.44 -31.63 -11.78
C ALA A 1015 -2.53 -30.11 -12.01
N SER A 1016 -1.58 -29.34 -11.47
CA SER A 1016 -1.40 -27.94 -11.90
C SER A 1016 -0.76 -27.90 -13.28
N ASP A 1017 0.19 -28.81 -13.52
CA ASP A 1017 0.80 -29.05 -14.82
C ASP A 1017 1.20 -30.54 -14.96
N ILE A 1018 1.54 -30.95 -16.18
CA ILE A 1018 2.12 -32.27 -16.47
C ILE A 1018 3.40 -32.05 -17.25
N THR A 1019 4.52 -32.53 -16.71
CA THR A 1019 5.83 -32.41 -17.36
C THR A 1019 5.79 -33.03 -18.75
N ALA A 1020 6.16 -32.25 -19.78
CA ALA A 1020 6.22 -32.74 -21.16
C ALA A 1020 7.19 -33.93 -21.29
N GLY A 1021 6.79 -34.97 -22.03
CA GLY A 1021 7.58 -36.19 -22.21
C GLY A 1021 7.54 -37.18 -21.02
N SER A 1022 6.78 -36.90 -19.97
CA SER A 1022 6.63 -37.78 -18.81
C SER A 1022 5.66 -38.94 -19.00
N PRO A 1023 5.66 -39.96 -18.12
CA PRO A 1023 4.69 -41.05 -18.13
C PRO A 1023 3.22 -40.60 -18.16
N LEU A 1024 2.85 -39.59 -17.36
CA LEU A 1024 1.48 -39.06 -17.36
C LEU A 1024 1.17 -38.27 -18.65
N ALA A 1025 2.14 -37.55 -19.22
CA ALA A 1025 1.97 -36.88 -20.50
C ALA A 1025 1.73 -37.89 -21.63
N ALA A 1026 2.51 -38.98 -21.66
CA ALA A 1026 2.37 -40.06 -22.65
C ALA A 1026 1.01 -40.77 -22.53
N ALA A 1027 0.48 -40.89 -21.31
CA ALA A 1027 -0.85 -41.41 -21.04
C ALA A 1027 -1.99 -40.40 -21.28
N GLY A 1028 -1.66 -39.19 -21.76
CA GLY A 1028 -2.62 -38.16 -22.16
C GLY A 1028 -3.32 -37.46 -20.99
N VAL A 1029 -2.72 -37.46 -19.80
CA VAL A 1029 -3.21 -36.66 -18.66
C VAL A 1029 -2.90 -35.19 -18.89
N LYS A 1030 -3.85 -34.31 -18.60
CA LYS A 1030 -3.77 -32.87 -18.86
C LYS A 1030 -3.81 -32.07 -17.56
N PRO A 1031 -3.24 -30.84 -17.55
CA PRO A 1031 -3.44 -29.88 -16.47
C PRO A 1031 -4.93 -29.70 -16.13
N GLY A 1032 -5.24 -29.64 -14.84
CA GLY A 1032 -6.60 -29.53 -14.30
C GLY A 1032 -7.31 -30.86 -14.02
N GLU A 1033 -6.80 -32.00 -14.50
CA GLU A 1033 -7.34 -33.32 -14.16
C GLU A 1033 -6.89 -33.78 -12.76
N VAL A 1034 -7.70 -34.60 -12.08
CA VAL A 1034 -7.50 -35.03 -10.69
C VAL A 1034 -7.21 -36.52 -10.61
N ILE A 1035 -6.08 -36.91 -10.02
CA ILE A 1035 -5.76 -38.32 -9.79
C ILE A 1035 -6.48 -38.80 -8.54
N LYS A 1036 -7.35 -39.81 -8.70
CA LYS A 1036 -8.20 -40.41 -7.65
C LYS A 1036 -7.66 -41.76 -7.17
N SER A 1037 -6.84 -42.45 -7.94
CA SER A 1037 -6.20 -43.69 -7.52
C SER A 1037 -4.91 -43.98 -8.29
N VAL A 1038 -4.02 -44.78 -7.69
CA VAL A 1038 -2.77 -45.28 -8.30
C VAL A 1038 -2.65 -46.78 -8.03
N GLY A 1039 -2.56 -47.58 -9.09
CA GLY A 1039 -2.45 -49.04 -8.97
C GLY A 1039 -3.61 -49.67 -8.20
N GLY A 1040 -4.81 -49.12 -8.33
CA GLY A 1040 -6.01 -49.56 -7.60
C GLY A 1040 -6.10 -49.06 -6.15
N LYS A 1041 -5.10 -48.35 -5.62
CA LYS A 1041 -5.17 -47.72 -4.30
C LYS A 1041 -5.79 -46.32 -4.38
N PRO A 1042 -6.84 -46.02 -3.60
CA PRO A 1042 -7.41 -44.68 -3.54
C PRO A 1042 -6.36 -43.64 -3.15
N VAL A 1043 -6.49 -42.44 -3.72
CA VAL A 1043 -5.64 -41.29 -3.44
C VAL A 1043 -6.57 -40.17 -2.94
N GLY A 1044 -6.50 -39.87 -1.65
CA GLY A 1044 -7.23 -38.76 -1.04
C GLY A 1044 -6.50 -37.42 -1.15
N GLY A 1045 -5.16 -37.44 -1.25
CA GLY A 1045 -4.29 -36.26 -1.39
C GLY A 1045 -2.83 -36.64 -1.71
N LEU A 1046 -1.90 -35.69 -1.64
CA LEU A 1046 -0.51 -35.90 -2.08
C LEU A 1046 0.24 -36.97 -1.29
N ARG A 1047 -0.04 -37.13 0.00
CA ARG A 1047 0.57 -38.17 0.84
C ARG A 1047 0.21 -39.58 0.36
N ASP A 1048 -1.07 -39.80 0.06
CA ASP A 1048 -1.55 -41.10 -0.44
C ASP A 1048 -0.96 -41.38 -1.82
N TYR A 1049 -0.89 -40.34 -2.66
CA TYR A 1049 -0.26 -40.42 -3.98
C TYR A 1049 1.22 -40.83 -3.87
N SER A 1050 1.99 -40.14 -3.03
CA SER A 1050 3.41 -40.41 -2.79
C SER A 1050 3.64 -41.81 -2.20
N THR A 1051 2.78 -42.23 -1.28
CA THR A 1051 2.81 -43.58 -0.70
C THR A 1051 2.45 -44.65 -1.71
N ALA A 1052 1.51 -44.37 -2.62
CA ALA A 1052 1.10 -45.33 -3.63
C ALA A 1052 2.21 -45.55 -4.67
N ILE A 1053 2.85 -44.47 -5.15
CA ILE A 1053 3.90 -44.57 -6.17
C ILE A 1053 5.25 -45.08 -5.62
N SER A 1054 5.55 -44.93 -4.32
CA SER A 1054 6.80 -45.42 -3.73
C SER A 1054 6.91 -46.95 -3.73
N ALA A 1055 5.81 -47.67 -3.96
CA ALA A 1055 5.78 -49.12 -4.11
C ALA A 1055 6.31 -49.62 -5.47
N PHE A 1056 6.55 -48.73 -6.44
CA PHE A 1056 6.92 -49.08 -7.81
C PHE A 1056 8.38 -48.74 -8.15
N LYS A 1057 8.92 -49.40 -9.18
CA LYS A 1057 10.27 -49.22 -9.74
C LYS A 1057 10.21 -48.72 -11.19
N PRO A 1058 11.29 -48.14 -11.73
CA PRO A 1058 11.34 -47.76 -13.14
C PRO A 1058 11.07 -48.98 -14.03
N GLY A 1059 10.22 -48.82 -15.04
CA GLY A 1059 9.72 -49.90 -15.91
C GLY A 1059 8.49 -50.64 -15.40
N ASP A 1060 8.07 -50.45 -14.13
CA ASP A 1060 6.79 -50.98 -13.66
C ASP A 1060 5.63 -50.25 -14.35
N THR A 1061 4.48 -50.93 -14.50
CA THR A 1061 3.26 -50.31 -15.00
C THR A 1061 2.15 -50.28 -13.94
N ALA A 1062 1.38 -49.20 -13.90
CA ALA A 1062 0.22 -49.07 -13.02
C ALA A 1062 -0.92 -48.34 -13.71
N VAL A 1063 -2.15 -48.66 -13.29
CA VAL A 1063 -3.37 -47.98 -13.73
C VAL A 1063 -3.71 -46.86 -12.75
N PHE A 1064 -3.99 -45.68 -13.30
CA PHE A 1064 -4.37 -44.47 -12.56
C PHE A 1064 -5.82 -44.14 -12.88
N ALA A 1065 -6.65 -43.90 -11.87
CA ALA A 1065 -7.96 -43.27 -12.09
C ALA A 1065 -7.80 -41.75 -12.10
N VAL A 1066 -8.22 -41.11 -13.18
CA VAL A 1066 -8.10 -39.67 -13.43
C VAL A 1066 -9.49 -39.10 -13.69
N GLU A 1067 -9.84 -38.01 -13.00
CA GLU A 1067 -11.15 -37.38 -13.06
C GLU A 1067 -11.06 -35.97 -13.64
N LYS A 1068 -12.03 -35.61 -14.48
CA LYS A 1068 -12.26 -34.24 -14.93
C LYS A 1068 -13.76 -33.96 -14.95
N ASP A 1069 -14.17 -32.84 -14.34
CA ASP A 1069 -15.57 -32.39 -14.30
C ASP A 1069 -16.56 -33.49 -13.84
N GLY A 1070 -16.15 -34.33 -12.87
CA GLY A 1070 -16.93 -35.44 -12.33
C GLY A 1070 -16.94 -36.74 -13.14
N VAL A 1071 -16.20 -36.80 -14.26
CA VAL A 1071 -16.08 -38.00 -15.10
C VAL A 1071 -14.71 -38.63 -14.88
N SER A 1072 -14.70 -39.88 -14.40
CA SER A 1072 -13.47 -40.67 -14.18
C SER A 1072 -13.10 -41.52 -15.39
N ARG A 1073 -11.80 -41.59 -15.69
CA ARG A 1073 -11.20 -42.50 -16.69
C ARG A 1073 -9.94 -43.16 -16.14
N GLU A 1074 -9.66 -44.36 -16.61
CA GLU A 1074 -8.41 -45.06 -16.28
C GLU A 1074 -7.33 -44.79 -17.32
N VAL A 1075 -6.11 -44.54 -16.86
CA VAL A 1075 -4.93 -44.39 -17.72
C VAL A 1075 -3.83 -45.32 -17.22
N LYS A 1076 -3.21 -46.09 -18.12
CA LYS A 1076 -2.07 -46.94 -17.80
C LYS A 1076 -0.79 -46.16 -18.05
N ILE A 1077 0.09 -46.11 -17.05
CA ILE A 1077 1.41 -45.50 -17.18
C ILE A 1077 2.50 -46.56 -16.97
N GLU A 1078 3.67 -46.31 -17.57
CA GLU A 1078 4.93 -46.99 -17.27
C GLU A 1078 5.83 -46.01 -16.52
N PHE A 1079 6.28 -46.37 -15.33
CA PHE A 1079 7.07 -45.47 -14.48
C PHE A 1079 8.47 -45.24 -15.06
N SER A 1080 8.93 -43.99 -15.08
CA SER A 1080 10.31 -43.65 -15.42
C SER A 1080 11.17 -43.54 -14.17
N GLU A 1081 12.48 -43.62 -14.33
CA GLU A 1081 13.43 -43.27 -13.27
C GLU A 1081 13.22 -41.81 -12.84
N ARG A 1082 13.41 -41.56 -11.53
CA ARG A 1082 13.06 -40.27 -10.91
C ARG A 1082 14.01 -39.16 -11.35
#